data_AF-A0A9Q4GZL7-F1
#
_entry.id   AF-A0A9Q4GZL7-F1
#
_cell.length_a   1.000
_cell.length_b   1.000
_cell.length_c   1.000
_cell.angle_alpha   90.00
_cell.angle_beta   90.00
_cell.angle_gamma   90.00
#
_symmetry.space_group_name_H-M   'P 1'
#
loop_
_entity.id
_entity.type
_entity.pdbx_description
1 polymer ?
#
loop_
_entity_poly.entity_id
_entity_poly.type
_entity_poly.pdbx_seq_one_letter_code
_entity_poly.pdbx_strand_id
1 'polypeptide(L)'
;MVNTYNLQFNEFTEYIIKRENIREKYPLVNIQYLKQIILEICGKTLVLAINEKRISNELKGKTPEQRYKYFENHYCKTGIIYNEMCEVFPTIIKNLHKKIHSYENLINNVQSLFIKDRAELVENKILHKEDEKIKNIDITGDLHNGNAVLKLTTSESQLIYKPRSIKNDIFFSNIISFLGAIDEKRSLYSNPINFLDKNSYGWVEYIVKEPLKSPSLAVNYYKRVGYLLSIAYFFNISDLHFENIISYKDLPIIVDLETIFNIPIFEPNYKNNSVKKIERRITNSVYSTGMLPIASNNNQFGGDTSGILGGSFVREEPMVKNPFRDDIKLEKKIIKENNKSHIPFYINEENEKEYCNPGEYLSDILYGFEYCYHLVMKNKCEFLNYVKEHSKNVEVRMLARNTIEYATLINVARSPIYVDRAPKLFEKLQKFNDGLDKRLVKSEIKQISSFSIPYFSCSLFSSSVKDPYNNEVTNLKESPYSIFRSKFDYYDNNDLELQKKLISFSIKSQDKLYKDGNDFNYYQYKSVDDDYTEKAIQSLVDIIITNAIYSESDNSVNWMSLGISFNEQIGFESLDNDVYKGISGIGVSLIEYAKHYKNNRVDKLLEIIYNSIKMDIRNYDISNEDYSFYNGIFGEIHFLLEYSEYKDLNRKPIYSLIKEELNGITEENFSTTDIIGGLPGIIIYLYNKKIFTFEIINLGRKMISFIQFQDNVASYAHGNSGIMTSLVYLYELSKEQKFLDLFLELWDKENELKLNLGWQDNRKNVADYSVYWCHGATGQLLARMNWLEIDEKIHFLSPSQLHYLKLEIRELKSLVASKGLIEDNFCLCHGIAGNILVLNYYNKCFSNNSMNSIIHRNIKSIVEYGLNEGWLCGFGNKFYSYGLMTGISGILYALIKYKKDKATLGILLPTS
;
A
#
# COMPACT_ATOMS: atom_id res chain seq x y z
N MET A 1 6.02 22.02 -0.45
CA MET A 1 4.88 22.62 0.27
C MET A 1 4.38 23.82 -0.50
N VAL A 2 3.11 23.81 -0.94
CA VAL A 2 2.47 25.01 -1.50
C VAL A 2 2.17 25.96 -0.34
N ASN A 3 2.58 27.23 -0.44
CA ASN A 3 2.40 28.21 0.63
C ASN A 3 0.94 28.40 1.00
N THR A 4 0.57 27.89 2.16
CA THR A 4 -0.72 28.13 2.84
C THR A 4 -1.08 29.61 2.93
N TYR A 5 -0.09 30.51 3.01
CA TYR A 5 -0.27 31.94 3.29
C TYR A 5 0.03 32.88 2.11
N ASN A 6 0.07 32.37 0.87
CA ASN A 6 0.48 33.19 -0.28
C ASN A 6 -0.21 34.56 -0.30
N LEU A 7 0.61 35.63 -0.24
CA LEU A 7 0.29 37.06 -0.34
C LEU A 7 -0.37 37.74 0.87
N GLN A 8 -0.47 37.11 2.04
CA GLN A 8 -1.09 37.70 3.24
C GLN A 8 -0.05 38.14 4.28
N PHE A 9 -0.44 39.08 5.15
CA PHE A 9 0.41 39.69 6.17
C PHE A 9 1.68 40.36 5.62
N ASN A 10 1.56 41.00 4.46
CA ASN A 10 2.69 41.58 3.74
C ASN A 10 3.41 42.65 4.57
N GLU A 11 2.67 43.53 5.25
CA GLU A 11 3.27 44.58 6.09
C GLU A 11 4.05 43.98 7.26
N PHE A 12 3.62 42.84 7.82
CA PHE A 12 4.39 42.13 8.84
C PHE A 12 5.71 41.59 8.27
N THR A 13 5.66 40.90 7.12
CA THR A 13 6.88 40.36 6.50
C THR A 13 7.86 41.47 6.13
N GLU A 14 7.38 42.60 5.58
CA GLU A 14 8.22 43.76 5.25
C GLU A 14 8.78 44.43 6.50
N TYR A 15 8.00 44.51 7.59
CA TYR A 15 8.49 45.00 8.87
C TYR A 15 9.70 44.19 9.37
N ILE A 16 9.60 42.86 9.36
CA ILE A 16 10.70 41.97 9.78
C ILE A 16 11.94 42.17 8.89
N ILE A 17 11.75 42.17 7.56
CA ILE A 17 12.84 42.33 6.59
C ILE A 17 13.57 43.67 6.77
N LYS A 18 12.82 44.74 7.04
CA LYS A 18 13.38 46.07 7.31
C LYS A 18 14.10 46.11 8.66
N ARG A 19 13.52 45.49 9.70
CA ARG A 19 14.09 45.45 11.05
C ARG A 19 15.46 44.78 11.09
N GLU A 20 15.62 43.66 10.37
CA GLU A 20 16.87 42.90 10.33
C GLU A 20 17.90 43.48 9.30
N ASN A 21 17.48 44.47 8.50
CA ASN A 21 18.23 45.10 7.43
C ASN A 21 18.74 44.13 6.35
N ILE A 22 17.89 43.19 5.94
CA ILE A 22 18.29 42.04 5.10
C ILE A 22 18.62 42.47 3.67
N ARG A 23 17.86 43.41 3.10
CA ARG A 23 18.02 43.86 1.70
C ARG A 23 19.38 44.52 1.45
N GLU A 24 19.89 45.27 2.42
CA GLU A 24 21.18 45.96 2.30
C GLU A 24 22.35 45.02 2.58
N LYS A 25 22.21 44.12 3.56
CA LYS A 25 23.28 43.19 3.94
C LYS A 25 23.47 42.04 2.96
N TYR A 26 22.40 41.56 2.33
CA TYR A 26 22.41 40.29 1.58
C TYR A 26 21.66 40.42 0.23
N PRO A 27 22.29 41.03 -0.79
CA PRO A 27 21.62 41.32 -2.08
C PRO A 27 21.25 40.07 -2.89
N LEU A 28 21.87 38.91 -2.60
CA LEU A 28 21.60 37.63 -3.26
C LEU A 28 20.48 36.82 -2.58
N VAL A 29 19.93 37.31 -1.47
CA VAL A 29 18.83 36.64 -0.76
C VAL A 29 17.53 36.78 -1.56
N ASN A 30 16.86 35.65 -1.80
CA ASN A 30 15.55 35.63 -2.41
C ASN A 30 14.50 36.14 -1.40
N ILE A 31 14.11 37.41 -1.55
CA ILE A 31 13.15 38.09 -0.67
C ILE A 31 11.79 37.37 -0.66
N GLN A 32 11.37 36.80 -1.79
CA GLN A 32 10.09 36.09 -1.85
C GLN A 32 10.15 34.82 -1.00
N TYR A 33 11.23 34.05 -1.10
CA TYR A 33 11.43 32.86 -0.26
C TYR A 33 11.53 33.21 1.22
N LEU A 34 12.20 34.31 1.56
CA LEU A 34 12.28 34.80 2.94
C LEU A 34 10.91 35.14 3.53
N LYS A 35 10.03 35.79 2.75
CA LYS A 35 8.64 36.03 3.18
C LYS A 35 7.90 34.74 3.50
N GLN A 36 8.18 33.67 2.74
CA GLN A 36 7.59 32.35 2.99
C GLN A 36 8.08 31.78 4.32
N ILE A 37 9.38 31.84 4.61
CA ILE A 37 9.94 31.42 5.90
C ILE A 37 9.26 32.17 7.07
N ILE A 38 9.10 33.49 6.93
CA ILE A 38 8.47 34.31 7.98
C ILE A 38 7.03 33.83 8.23
N LEU A 39 6.25 33.60 7.16
CA LEU A 39 4.85 33.16 7.27
C LEU A 39 4.72 31.69 7.70
N GLU A 40 5.67 30.82 7.34
CA GLU A 40 5.70 29.43 7.80
C GLU A 40 5.83 29.35 9.33
N ILE A 41 6.62 30.24 9.91
CA ILE A 41 6.87 30.30 11.37
C ILE A 41 5.78 31.09 12.09
N CYS A 42 5.42 32.28 11.59
CA CYS A 42 4.55 33.22 12.30
C CYS A 42 3.10 33.20 11.84
N GLY A 43 2.76 32.61 10.69
CA GLY A 43 1.44 32.72 10.07
C GLY A 43 0.30 32.22 10.96
N LYS A 44 0.49 31.08 11.64
CA LYS A 44 -0.52 30.55 12.59
C LYS A 44 -0.76 31.51 13.76
N THR A 45 0.30 32.13 14.26
CA THR A 45 0.23 33.10 15.35
C THR A 45 -0.42 34.40 14.92
N LEU A 46 -0.15 34.87 13.69
CA LEU A 46 -0.79 36.06 13.12
C LEU A 46 -2.29 35.83 12.90
N VAL A 47 -2.69 34.63 12.44
CA VAL A 47 -4.11 34.23 12.33
C VAL A 47 -4.78 34.19 13.71
N LEU A 48 -4.09 33.70 14.74
CA LEU A 48 -4.61 33.74 16.10
C LEU A 48 -4.80 35.19 16.58
N ALA A 49 -3.76 36.01 16.46
CA ALA A 49 -3.76 37.37 16.97
C ALA A 49 -4.83 38.25 16.32
N ILE A 50 -5.01 38.20 14.99
CA ILE A 50 -6.07 38.98 14.34
C ILE A 50 -7.47 38.55 14.80
N ASN A 51 -7.68 37.25 15.06
CA ASN A 51 -8.94 36.76 15.61
C ASN A 51 -9.17 37.21 17.06
N GLU A 52 -8.14 37.22 17.89
CA GLU A 52 -8.21 37.77 19.25
C GLU A 52 -8.59 39.25 19.22
N LYS A 53 -7.90 40.07 18.41
CA LYS A 53 -8.21 41.50 18.25
C LYS A 53 -9.61 41.74 17.68
N ARG A 54 -10.09 40.86 16.79
CA ARG A 54 -11.47 40.88 16.28
C ARG A 54 -12.49 40.63 17.40
N ILE A 55 -12.28 39.60 18.21
CA ILE A 55 -13.19 39.22 19.32
C ILE A 55 -13.19 40.32 20.40
N SER A 56 -12.03 40.92 20.67
CA SER A 56 -11.88 42.03 21.63
C SER A 56 -12.32 43.40 21.11
N ASN A 57 -12.85 43.49 19.87
CA ASN A 57 -13.27 44.74 19.20
C ASN A 57 -12.16 45.82 19.08
N GLU A 58 -10.89 45.41 18.96
CA GLU A 58 -9.75 46.32 18.85
C GLU A 58 -9.47 46.76 17.38
N LEU A 59 -10.12 46.12 16.40
CA LEU A 59 -9.94 46.41 14.97
C LEU A 59 -10.93 47.47 14.46
N LYS A 60 -10.46 48.48 13.73
CA LYS A 60 -11.31 49.53 13.13
C LYS A 60 -11.68 49.21 11.68
N GLY A 61 -12.97 49.32 11.35
CA GLY A 61 -13.48 49.12 9.99
C GLY A 61 -14.91 48.62 9.98
N LYS A 62 -15.70 49.04 8.98
CA LYS A 62 -17.10 48.60 8.81
C LYS A 62 -17.19 47.20 8.21
N THR A 63 -16.20 46.79 7.42
CA THR A 63 -16.14 45.46 6.81
C THR A 63 -14.97 44.62 7.35
N PRO A 64 -15.04 43.29 7.26
CA PRO A 64 -13.93 42.37 7.58
C PRO A 64 -12.59 42.73 6.91
N GLU A 65 -12.63 43.15 5.65
CA GLU A 65 -11.45 43.55 4.87
C GLU A 65 -10.85 44.86 5.37
N GLN A 66 -11.71 45.82 5.77
CA GLN A 66 -11.25 47.07 6.37
C GLN A 66 -10.56 46.82 7.71
N ARG A 67 -11.10 45.89 8.52
CA ARG A 67 -10.51 45.50 9.80
C ARG A 67 -9.19 44.73 9.62
N TYR A 68 -9.08 43.87 8.61
CA TYR A 68 -7.80 43.28 8.22
C TYR A 68 -6.77 44.33 7.79
N LYS A 69 -7.17 45.29 6.96
CA LYS A 69 -6.29 46.38 6.53
C LYS A 69 -5.87 47.28 7.70
N TYR A 70 -6.73 47.47 8.69
CA TYR A 70 -6.37 48.12 9.95
C TYR A 70 -5.34 47.30 10.72
N PHE A 71 -5.51 45.98 10.83
CA PHE A 71 -4.52 45.09 11.43
C PHE A 71 -3.15 45.22 10.75
N GLU A 72 -3.09 45.11 9.42
CA GLU A 72 -1.84 45.27 8.65
C GLU A 72 -1.16 46.62 8.88
N ASN A 73 -1.90 47.74 8.80
CA ASN A 73 -1.30 49.07 8.87
C ASN A 73 -1.01 49.54 10.29
N HIS A 74 -1.88 49.21 11.25
CA HIS A 74 -1.73 49.68 12.62
C HIS A 74 -0.88 48.72 13.47
N TYR A 75 -1.07 47.40 13.33
CA TYR A 75 -0.40 46.43 14.18
C TYR A 75 0.86 45.85 13.53
N CYS A 76 0.78 45.40 12.26
CA CYS A 76 1.92 44.77 11.58
C CYS A 76 3.00 45.78 11.18
N LYS A 77 2.63 46.82 10.43
CA LYS A 77 3.57 47.82 9.89
C LYS A 77 4.33 48.60 10.95
N THR A 78 3.70 48.88 12.09
CA THR A 78 4.30 49.64 13.20
C THR A 78 5.16 48.76 14.11
N GLY A 79 5.01 47.43 14.03
CA GLY A 79 5.69 46.48 14.89
C GLY A 79 5.01 46.19 16.22
N ILE A 80 3.81 46.74 16.48
CA ILE A 80 3.06 46.47 17.73
C ILE A 80 2.83 44.96 17.88
N ILE A 81 2.33 44.28 16.85
CA ILE A 81 2.06 42.84 16.92
C ILE A 81 3.34 42.02 17.13
N TYR A 82 4.46 42.47 16.56
CA TYR A 82 5.74 41.81 16.77
C TYR A 82 6.16 41.88 18.24
N ASN A 83 5.95 43.03 18.90
CA ASN A 83 6.25 43.18 20.33
C ASN A 83 5.29 42.32 21.19
N GLU A 84 3.99 42.30 20.89
CA GLU A 84 3.03 41.39 21.54
C GLU A 84 3.46 39.93 21.39
N MET A 85 3.88 39.51 20.19
CA MET A 85 4.39 38.15 19.96
C MET A 85 5.70 37.87 20.71
N CYS A 86 6.56 38.87 20.92
CA CYS A 86 7.77 38.69 21.76
C CYS A 86 7.41 38.36 23.20
N GLU A 87 6.33 38.95 23.73
CA GLU A 87 5.87 38.74 25.10
C GLU A 87 5.11 37.42 25.26
N VAL A 88 4.16 37.14 24.36
CA VAL A 88 3.24 36.00 24.48
C VAL A 88 3.82 34.72 23.88
N PHE A 89 4.59 34.82 22.79
CA PHE A 89 5.16 33.68 22.06
C PHE A 89 6.68 33.83 21.83
N PRO A 90 7.49 34.04 22.89
CA PRO A 90 8.93 34.30 22.77
C PRO A 90 9.67 33.19 22.01
N THR A 91 9.24 31.94 22.17
CA THR A 91 9.82 30.78 21.48
C THR A 91 9.64 30.85 19.96
N ILE A 92 8.49 31.34 19.47
CA ILE A 92 8.22 31.49 18.03
C ILE A 92 9.14 32.57 17.44
N ILE A 93 9.25 33.72 18.11
CA ILE A 93 10.13 34.81 17.67
C ILE A 93 11.60 34.38 17.69
N LYS A 94 12.04 33.66 18.72
CA LYS A 94 13.38 33.09 18.78
C LYS A 94 13.65 32.14 17.60
N ASN A 95 12.67 31.29 17.26
CA ASN A 95 12.79 30.37 16.13
C ASN A 95 12.82 31.09 14.78
N LEU A 96 12.03 32.17 14.63
CA LEU A 96 12.06 33.05 13.46
C LEU A 96 13.47 33.60 13.22
N HIS A 97 14.04 34.27 14.23
CA HIS A 97 15.38 34.86 14.14
C HIS A 97 16.45 33.83 13.84
N LYS A 98 16.38 32.67 14.51
CA LYS A 98 17.31 31.56 14.26
C LYS A 98 17.24 31.08 12.81
N LYS A 99 16.04 30.96 12.23
CA LYS A 99 15.87 30.49 10.84
C LYS A 99 16.33 31.53 9.83
N ILE A 100 16.01 32.82 10.05
CA ILE A 100 16.49 33.93 9.21
C ILE A 100 18.02 33.97 9.21
N HIS A 101 18.64 34.04 10.39
CA HIS A 101 20.10 34.11 10.51
C HIS A 101 20.78 32.86 9.91
N SER A 102 20.17 31.69 10.07
CA SER A 102 20.67 30.46 9.47
C SER A 102 20.61 30.49 7.94
N TYR A 103 19.57 31.09 7.35
CA TYR A 103 19.47 31.25 5.91
C TYR A 103 20.52 32.24 5.38
N GLU A 104 20.73 33.36 6.07
CA GLU A 104 21.77 34.34 5.73
C GLU A 104 23.16 33.70 5.75
N ASN A 105 23.50 32.98 6.81
CA ASN A 105 24.79 32.31 6.95
C ASN A 105 25.02 31.28 5.84
N LEU A 106 23.99 30.53 5.45
CA LEU A 106 24.07 29.58 4.34
C LEU A 106 24.45 30.26 3.02
N ILE A 107 23.75 31.35 2.67
CA ILE A 107 23.99 32.10 1.44
C ILE A 107 25.40 32.69 1.41
N ASN A 108 25.84 33.32 2.50
CA ASN A 108 27.19 33.90 2.58
C ASN A 108 28.29 32.82 2.50
N ASN A 109 28.08 31.70 3.19
CA ASN A 109 29.02 30.59 3.16
C ASN A 109 29.16 30.04 1.74
N VAL A 110 28.04 29.78 1.06
CA VAL A 110 28.03 29.23 -0.31
C VAL A 110 28.64 30.20 -1.31
N GLN A 111 28.37 31.50 -1.17
CA GLN A 111 29.04 32.52 -1.98
C GLN A 111 30.56 32.51 -1.77
N SER A 112 31.02 32.36 -0.52
CA SER A 112 32.44 32.28 -0.20
C SER A 112 33.09 31.02 -0.77
N LEU A 113 32.40 29.87 -0.68
CA LEU A 113 32.84 28.61 -1.27
C LEU A 113 32.89 28.69 -2.81
N PHE A 114 31.88 29.29 -3.44
CA PHE A 114 31.87 29.50 -4.90
C PHE A 114 33.06 30.33 -5.37
N ILE A 115 33.42 31.39 -4.64
CA ILE A 115 34.60 32.21 -4.95
C ILE A 115 35.88 31.38 -4.80
N LYS A 116 35.98 30.59 -3.72
CA LYS A 116 37.13 29.75 -3.41
C LYS A 116 37.37 28.67 -4.47
N ASP A 117 36.31 27.98 -4.90
CA ASP A 117 36.42 26.79 -5.76
C ASP A 117 36.32 27.12 -7.26
N ARG A 118 36.18 28.41 -7.62
CA ARG A 118 35.93 28.91 -8.98
C ARG A 118 36.84 28.32 -10.06
N ALA A 119 38.14 28.24 -9.82
CA ALA A 119 39.08 27.68 -10.78
C ALA A 119 38.84 26.17 -11.00
N GLU A 120 38.63 25.43 -9.92
CA GLU A 120 38.32 23.99 -9.98
C GLU A 120 36.96 23.73 -10.66
N LEU A 121 35.98 24.64 -10.49
CA LEU A 121 34.69 24.55 -11.17
C LEU A 121 34.81 24.67 -12.69
N VAL A 122 35.73 25.51 -13.19
CA VAL A 122 36.02 25.63 -14.63
C VAL A 122 36.80 24.42 -15.14
N GLU A 123 37.80 23.97 -14.38
CA GLU A 123 38.58 22.76 -14.71
C GLU A 123 37.67 21.52 -14.86
N ASN A 124 36.67 21.40 -13.98
CA ASN A 124 35.69 20.32 -14.00
C ASN A 124 34.48 20.60 -14.91
N LYS A 125 34.50 21.67 -15.71
CA LYS A 125 33.44 22.03 -16.69
C LYS A 125 32.05 22.25 -16.08
N ILE A 126 31.97 22.53 -14.78
CA ILE A 126 30.72 22.92 -14.10
C ILE A 126 30.44 24.41 -14.34
N LEU A 127 31.49 25.20 -14.46
CA LEU A 127 31.45 26.63 -14.79
C LEU A 127 32.08 26.85 -16.17
N HIS A 128 31.51 27.71 -17.01
CA HIS A 128 32.05 27.95 -18.35
C HIS A 128 33.27 28.89 -18.32
N LYS A 129 33.22 29.93 -17.48
CA LYS A 129 34.29 30.93 -17.36
C LYS A 129 34.55 31.34 -15.91
N GLU A 130 35.79 31.65 -15.58
CA GLU A 130 36.15 32.06 -14.22
C GLU A 130 35.54 33.41 -13.83
N ASP A 131 35.31 34.36 -14.74
CA ASP A 131 34.82 35.70 -14.42
C ASP A 131 33.32 35.76 -14.14
N GLU A 132 32.62 34.62 -14.23
CA GLU A 132 31.19 34.53 -13.98
C GLU A 132 30.80 35.00 -12.56
N LYS A 133 29.63 35.63 -12.48
CA LYS A 133 29.06 36.15 -11.24
C LYS A 133 27.74 35.47 -10.94
N ILE A 134 27.50 35.17 -9.67
CA ILE A 134 26.21 34.66 -9.20
C ILE A 134 25.15 35.75 -9.43
N LYS A 135 24.11 35.42 -10.19
CA LYS A 135 22.94 36.27 -10.40
C LYS A 135 21.84 35.94 -9.38
N ASN A 136 21.66 34.66 -9.08
CA ASN A 136 20.61 34.19 -8.18
C ASN A 136 21.02 32.91 -7.44
N ILE A 137 20.48 32.72 -6.23
CA ILE A 137 20.61 31.49 -5.44
C ILE A 137 19.21 31.07 -4.98
N ASP A 138 18.75 29.92 -5.47
CA ASP A 138 17.48 29.33 -5.10
C ASP A 138 17.69 28.12 -4.18
N ILE A 139 16.88 27.99 -3.13
CA ILE A 139 16.84 26.77 -2.31
C ILE A 139 15.96 25.75 -3.01
N THR A 140 16.50 24.55 -3.24
CA THR A 140 15.79 23.46 -3.92
C THR A 140 15.56 22.24 -3.04
N GLY A 141 16.12 22.21 -1.83
CA GLY A 141 15.92 21.15 -0.85
C GLY A 141 15.57 21.68 0.54
N ASP A 142 15.21 20.78 1.45
CA ASP A 142 14.87 21.13 2.81
C ASP A 142 16.07 21.67 3.59
N LEU A 143 15.81 22.59 4.52
CA LEU A 143 16.84 23.31 5.26
C LEU A 143 17.08 22.64 6.62
N HIS A 144 18.09 21.77 6.69
CA HIS A 144 18.47 20.97 7.87
C HIS A 144 19.70 21.55 8.55
N ASN A 145 19.61 21.86 9.84
CA ASN A 145 20.75 22.38 10.62
C ASN A 145 21.48 23.57 9.96
N GLY A 146 20.74 24.37 9.18
CA GLY A 146 21.27 25.53 8.47
C GLY A 146 21.94 25.27 7.12
N ASN A 147 21.83 24.06 6.60
CA ASN A 147 22.28 23.71 5.27
C ASN A 147 21.09 23.28 4.40
N ALA A 148 21.16 23.55 3.10
CA ALA A 148 20.19 23.09 2.11
C ALA A 148 20.89 22.85 0.77
N VAL A 149 20.27 22.06 -0.09
CA VAL A 149 20.66 21.99 -1.50
C VAL A 149 20.26 23.30 -2.18
N LEU A 150 21.18 23.91 -2.93
CA LEU A 150 20.99 25.20 -3.57
C LEU A 150 21.22 25.09 -5.07
N LYS A 151 20.40 25.78 -5.86
CA LYS A 151 20.64 26.06 -7.27
C LYS A 151 21.22 27.45 -7.42
N LEU A 152 22.42 27.54 -7.97
CA LEU A 152 23.04 28.79 -8.33
C LEU A 152 22.83 29.03 -9.83
N THR A 153 22.38 30.24 -10.16
CA THR A 153 22.36 30.73 -11.54
C THR A 153 23.41 31.82 -11.67
N THR A 154 24.41 31.61 -12.52
CA THR A 154 25.49 32.57 -12.79
C THR A 154 25.18 33.38 -14.05
N SER A 155 26.18 34.08 -14.59
CA SER A 155 26.03 34.82 -15.83
C SER A 155 25.77 33.92 -17.04
N GLU A 156 26.41 32.75 -17.11
CA GLU A 156 26.34 31.83 -18.27
C GLU A 156 26.07 30.36 -17.89
N SER A 157 26.24 29.97 -16.62
CA SER A 157 26.08 28.60 -16.13
C SER A 157 24.99 28.45 -15.04
N GLN A 158 24.61 27.20 -14.79
CA GLN A 158 23.78 26.80 -13.66
C GLN A 158 24.42 25.60 -12.96
N LEU A 159 24.43 25.61 -11.64
CA LEU A 159 25.06 24.56 -10.84
C LEU A 159 24.29 24.32 -9.54
N ILE A 160 24.39 23.10 -9.02
CA ILE A 160 23.81 22.67 -7.76
C ILE A 160 24.91 22.57 -6.71
N TYR A 161 24.69 23.21 -5.57
CA TYR A 161 25.46 23.00 -4.35
C TYR A 161 24.75 21.98 -3.47
N LYS A 162 25.47 20.91 -3.08
CA LYS A 162 25.01 19.95 -2.08
C LYS A 162 25.86 20.08 -0.81
N PRO A 163 25.26 20.27 0.38
CA PRO A 163 25.99 20.41 1.65
C PRO A 163 26.43 19.05 2.22
N ARG A 164 26.85 18.14 1.35
CA ARG A 164 27.34 16.81 1.68
C ARG A 164 28.36 16.37 0.64
N SER A 165 29.14 15.35 0.95
CA SER A 165 29.93 14.65 -0.08
C SER A 165 29.04 14.16 -1.21
N ILE A 166 29.55 14.24 -2.43
CA ILE A 166 28.94 13.70 -3.66
C ILE A 166 29.70 12.47 -4.16
N LYS A 167 30.49 11.81 -3.29
CA LYS A 167 31.20 10.56 -3.61
C LYS A 167 30.26 9.45 -4.05
N ASN A 168 29.04 9.40 -3.50
CA ASN A 168 28.01 8.46 -3.95
C ASN A 168 27.59 8.74 -5.40
N ASP A 169 27.37 10.01 -5.74
CA ASP A 169 27.01 10.46 -7.09
C ASP A 169 28.12 10.11 -8.11
N ILE A 170 29.39 10.36 -7.74
CA ILE A 170 30.56 10.00 -8.55
C ILE A 170 30.69 8.47 -8.71
N PHE A 171 30.52 7.72 -7.61
CA PHE A 171 30.56 6.26 -7.64
C PHE A 171 29.52 5.69 -8.60
N PHE A 172 28.28 6.17 -8.52
CA PHE A 172 27.22 5.74 -9.43
C PHE A 172 27.54 6.07 -10.89
N SER A 173 28.05 7.28 -11.15
CA SER A 173 28.52 7.69 -12.48
C SER A 173 29.58 6.75 -13.06
N ASN A 174 30.52 6.30 -12.22
CA ASN A 174 31.56 5.34 -12.59
C ASN A 174 30.98 3.96 -12.89
N ILE A 175 29.97 3.51 -12.14
CA ILE A 175 29.25 2.26 -12.42
C ILE A 175 28.55 2.32 -13.77
N ILE A 176 27.85 3.41 -14.08
CA ILE A 176 27.21 3.61 -15.39
C ILE A 176 28.24 3.53 -16.51
N SER A 177 29.39 4.19 -16.34
CA SER A 177 30.48 4.19 -17.32
C SER A 177 31.12 2.81 -17.49
N PHE A 178 31.32 2.07 -16.39
CA PHE A 178 31.82 0.69 -16.41
C PHE A 178 30.86 -0.24 -17.17
N LEU A 179 29.57 -0.19 -16.84
CA LEU A 179 28.55 -0.98 -17.52
C LEU A 179 28.49 -0.64 -19.02
N GLY A 180 28.59 0.64 -19.37
CA GLY A 180 28.67 1.08 -20.77
C GLY A 180 29.92 0.58 -21.51
N ALA A 181 31.05 0.40 -20.82
CA ALA A 181 32.29 -0.10 -21.41
C ALA A 181 32.24 -1.61 -21.70
N ILE A 182 31.56 -2.39 -20.84
CA ILE A 182 31.38 -3.83 -21.04
C ILE A 182 30.14 -4.18 -21.89
N ASP A 183 29.31 -3.19 -22.23
CA ASP A 183 28.15 -3.36 -23.09
C ASP A 183 28.53 -3.39 -24.57
N GLU A 184 28.59 -4.60 -25.13
CA GLU A 184 28.88 -4.84 -26.55
C GLU A 184 27.93 -4.08 -27.50
N LYS A 185 26.67 -3.83 -27.08
CA LYS A 185 25.68 -3.12 -27.90
C LYS A 185 25.73 -1.59 -27.73
N ARG A 186 26.54 -1.08 -26.79
CA ARG A 186 26.62 0.36 -26.43
C ARG A 186 25.24 1.00 -26.22
N SER A 187 24.33 0.22 -25.65
CA SER A 187 22.95 0.61 -25.33
C SER A 187 22.87 1.36 -23.99
N LEU A 188 23.81 1.09 -23.08
CA LEU A 188 24.04 1.87 -21.87
C LEU A 188 24.71 3.21 -22.19
N TYR A 189 24.23 4.28 -21.56
CA TYR A 189 24.76 5.63 -21.73
C TYR A 189 25.94 5.87 -20.79
N SER A 190 26.79 6.85 -21.11
CA SER A 190 27.67 7.48 -20.14
C SER A 190 26.90 8.60 -19.43
N ASN A 191 27.03 8.69 -18.11
CA ASN A 191 26.43 9.78 -17.35
C ASN A 191 27.08 11.12 -17.77
N PRO A 192 26.33 12.09 -18.34
CA PRO A 192 26.93 13.30 -18.91
C PRO A 192 27.29 14.36 -17.87
N ILE A 193 27.05 14.09 -16.58
CA ILE A 193 27.09 15.09 -15.51
C ILE A 193 28.49 15.26 -14.97
N ASN A 194 28.91 16.51 -14.80
CA ASN A 194 30.15 16.86 -14.13
C ASN A 194 29.97 17.10 -12.62
N PHE A 195 30.99 16.71 -11.84
CA PHE A 195 30.98 16.69 -10.38
C PHE A 195 32.29 17.26 -9.81
N LEU A 196 32.20 17.98 -8.69
CA LEU A 196 33.35 18.39 -7.88
C LEU A 196 33.07 18.11 -6.39
N ASP A 197 33.69 17.07 -5.84
CA ASP A 197 33.58 16.71 -4.42
C ASP A 197 34.65 17.42 -3.57
N LYS A 198 34.23 18.01 -2.45
CA LYS A 198 35.12 18.65 -1.48
C LYS A 198 35.01 17.99 -0.10
N ASN A 199 34.66 16.70 -0.06
CA ASN A 199 34.40 15.86 1.12
C ASN A 199 33.21 16.27 2.00
N SER A 200 33.10 17.53 2.43
CA SER A 200 32.00 17.99 3.28
C SER A 200 30.86 18.66 2.50
N TYR A 201 31.10 19.00 1.24
CA TYR A 201 30.13 19.54 0.29
C TYR A 201 30.56 19.18 -1.13
N GLY A 202 29.70 19.43 -2.12
CA GLY A 202 30.04 19.23 -3.52
C GLY A 202 29.24 20.10 -4.47
N TRP A 203 29.80 20.28 -5.65
CA TRP A 203 29.19 21.00 -6.76
C TRP A 203 28.83 20.03 -7.88
N VAL A 204 27.65 20.19 -8.45
CA VAL A 204 27.12 19.35 -9.54
C VAL A 204 26.63 20.26 -10.66
N GLU A 205 26.91 19.88 -11.89
CA GLU A 205 26.32 20.53 -13.07
C GLU A 205 24.79 20.48 -13.00
N TYR A 206 24.12 21.61 -13.31
CA TYR A 206 22.67 21.64 -13.34
C TYR A 206 22.13 21.08 -14.66
N ILE A 207 21.32 20.02 -14.57
CA ILE A 207 20.68 19.41 -15.73
C ILE A 207 19.31 20.03 -15.98
N VAL A 208 19.15 20.64 -17.15
CA VAL A 208 17.90 21.26 -17.59
C VAL A 208 17.03 20.20 -18.27
N LYS A 209 15.75 20.10 -17.91
CA LYS A 209 14.81 19.22 -18.61
C LYS A 209 14.69 19.64 -20.08
N GLU A 210 14.93 18.70 -21.00
CA GLU A 210 14.84 18.93 -22.46
C GLU A 210 13.81 18.00 -23.10
N PRO A 211 13.03 18.47 -24.11
CA PRO A 211 12.06 17.63 -24.82
C PRO A 211 12.76 16.56 -25.68
N LEU A 212 12.06 15.46 -25.93
CA LEU A 212 12.42 14.50 -26.96
C LEU A 212 12.33 15.17 -28.34
N LYS A 213 13.28 14.85 -29.22
CA LYS A 213 13.27 15.33 -30.61
C LYS A 213 12.14 14.73 -31.45
N SER A 214 11.69 13.53 -31.09
CA SER A 214 10.58 12.83 -31.74
C SER A 214 9.95 11.82 -30.79
N PRO A 215 8.66 11.45 -31.00
CA PRO A 215 7.99 10.43 -30.19
C PRO A 215 8.68 9.07 -30.24
N SER A 216 9.31 8.73 -31.36
CA SER A 216 10.04 7.46 -31.55
C SER A 216 11.22 7.28 -30.58
N LEU A 217 11.77 8.36 -30.01
CA LEU A 217 12.86 8.27 -29.04
C LEU A 217 12.39 7.88 -27.63
N ALA A 218 11.08 7.91 -27.35
CA ALA A 218 10.53 7.45 -26.09
C ALA A 218 10.86 5.97 -25.82
N VAL A 219 10.90 5.14 -26.87
CA VAL A 219 11.33 3.74 -26.80
C VAL A 219 12.72 3.61 -26.16
N ASN A 220 13.68 4.44 -26.58
CA ASN A 220 15.04 4.42 -26.03
C ASN A 220 15.08 4.94 -24.60
N TYR A 221 14.32 5.99 -24.29
CA TYR A 221 14.17 6.49 -22.94
C TYR A 221 13.69 5.39 -21.98
N TYR A 222 12.63 4.67 -22.35
CA TYR A 222 12.05 3.63 -21.50
C TYR A 222 12.89 2.35 -21.40
N LYS A 223 13.66 2.00 -22.43
CA LYS A 223 14.72 0.99 -22.29
C LYS A 223 15.76 1.40 -21.25
N ARG A 224 16.17 2.67 -21.25
CA ARG A 224 17.12 3.20 -20.27
C ARG A 224 16.53 3.31 -18.87
N VAL A 225 15.24 3.59 -18.74
CA VAL A 225 14.53 3.46 -17.45
C VAL A 225 14.60 2.02 -16.95
N GLY A 226 14.41 1.03 -17.83
CA GLY A 226 14.61 -0.39 -17.49
C GLY A 226 16.04 -0.71 -17.02
N TYR A 227 17.07 -0.19 -17.72
CA TYR A 227 18.47 -0.31 -17.28
C TYR A 227 18.66 0.27 -15.88
N LEU A 228 18.17 1.50 -15.67
CA LEU A 228 18.27 2.21 -14.41
C LEU A 228 17.61 1.44 -13.26
N LEU A 229 16.43 0.87 -13.50
CA LEU A 229 15.71 0.06 -12.53
C LEU A 229 16.48 -1.21 -12.13
N SER A 230 17.15 -1.87 -13.09
CA SER A 230 18.02 -3.02 -12.80
C SER A 230 19.23 -2.63 -11.95
N ILE A 231 19.84 -1.49 -12.24
CA ILE A 231 20.96 -0.96 -11.45
C ILE A 231 20.49 -0.57 -10.04
N ALA A 232 19.38 0.14 -9.92
CA ALA A 232 18.79 0.50 -8.63
C ALA A 232 18.48 -0.74 -7.78
N TYR A 233 17.94 -1.79 -8.41
CA TYR A 233 17.70 -3.08 -7.78
C TYR A 233 19.00 -3.75 -7.29
N PHE A 234 20.06 -3.74 -8.08
CA PHE A 234 21.35 -4.33 -7.67
C PHE A 234 21.97 -3.62 -6.48
N PHE A 235 21.93 -2.29 -6.47
CA PHE A 235 22.55 -1.46 -5.44
C PHE A 235 21.65 -1.15 -4.25
N ASN A 236 20.45 -1.74 -4.16
CA ASN A 236 19.44 -1.38 -3.15
C ASN A 236 19.26 0.14 -3.04
N ILE A 237 19.23 0.85 -4.18
CA ILE A 237 18.89 2.28 -4.16
C ILE A 237 17.42 2.35 -3.77
N SER A 238 17.07 3.20 -2.81
CA SER A 238 15.67 3.51 -2.47
C SER A 238 15.38 4.99 -2.71
N ASP A 239 14.13 5.41 -2.52
CA ASP A 239 13.72 6.83 -2.59
C ASP A 239 13.88 7.46 -3.99
N LEU A 240 13.84 6.68 -5.07
CA LEU A 240 13.85 7.18 -6.46
C LEU A 240 12.45 7.59 -6.93
N HIS A 241 11.83 8.50 -6.20
CA HIS A 241 10.55 9.11 -6.54
C HIS A 241 10.66 10.08 -7.73
N PHE A 242 9.52 10.54 -8.25
CA PHE A 242 9.45 11.40 -9.45
C PHE A 242 10.30 12.67 -9.36
N GLU A 243 10.53 13.23 -8.17
CA GLU A 243 11.37 14.40 -7.96
C GLU A 243 12.86 14.13 -8.15
N ASN A 244 13.27 12.86 -8.00
CA ASN A 244 14.66 12.42 -8.05
C ASN A 244 15.08 11.91 -9.43
N ILE A 245 14.19 11.97 -10.43
CA ILE A 245 14.48 11.58 -11.81
C ILE A 245 14.16 12.74 -12.77
N ILE A 246 15.19 13.20 -13.49
CA ILE A 246 15.07 14.20 -14.54
C ILE A 246 15.12 13.52 -15.90
N SER A 247 14.14 13.84 -16.75
CA SER A 247 14.18 13.49 -18.18
C SER A 247 15.06 14.50 -18.93
N TYR A 248 16.25 14.07 -19.34
CA TYR A 248 17.18 14.86 -20.15
C TYR A 248 17.32 14.22 -21.53
N LYS A 249 16.62 14.76 -22.53
CA LYS A 249 16.51 14.13 -23.87
C LYS A 249 15.99 12.69 -23.73
N ASP A 250 16.71 11.71 -24.27
CA ASP A 250 16.41 10.28 -24.13
C ASP A 250 17.05 9.65 -22.87
N LEU A 251 17.59 10.43 -21.92
CA LEU A 251 18.26 9.92 -20.72
C LEU A 251 17.44 10.15 -19.43
N PRO A 252 17.17 9.10 -18.63
CA PRO A 252 16.69 9.26 -17.26
C PRO A 252 17.86 9.50 -16.32
N ILE A 253 17.92 10.67 -15.69
CA ILE A 253 19.01 11.10 -14.82
C ILE A 253 18.56 11.08 -13.36
N ILE A 254 19.25 10.31 -12.52
CA ILE A 254 19.08 10.37 -11.06
C ILE A 254 19.82 11.60 -10.52
N VAL A 255 19.12 12.40 -9.72
CA VAL A 255 19.71 13.60 -9.09
C VAL A 255 19.99 13.46 -7.61
N ASP A 256 19.46 12.43 -6.94
CA ASP A 256 19.79 12.12 -5.55
C ASP A 256 20.09 10.63 -5.33
N LEU A 257 21.18 10.37 -4.61
CA LEU A 257 21.80 9.04 -4.41
C LEU A 257 22.29 8.86 -2.98
N GLU A 258 21.70 9.58 -2.03
CA GLU A 258 22.04 9.46 -0.61
C GLU A 258 21.64 8.09 -0.01
N THR A 259 20.63 7.45 -0.58
CA THR A 259 20.04 6.16 -0.18
C THR A 259 20.57 4.96 -0.99
N ILE A 260 21.74 5.07 -1.62
CA ILE A 260 22.40 3.92 -2.27
C ILE A 260 22.86 2.90 -1.22
N PHE A 261 22.77 1.60 -1.52
CA PHE A 261 23.01 0.50 -0.57
C PHE A 261 22.08 0.55 0.66
N ASN A 262 20.84 1.00 0.49
CA ASN A 262 19.87 1.06 1.57
C ASN A 262 19.64 -0.32 2.21
N ILE A 263 19.63 -0.34 3.54
CA ILE A 263 19.31 -1.51 4.36
C ILE A 263 18.51 -1.05 5.58
N PRO A 264 17.61 -1.88 6.12
CA PRO A 264 16.87 -1.53 7.33
C PRO A 264 17.81 -1.50 8.55
N ILE A 265 17.63 -0.50 9.42
CA ILE A 265 18.42 -0.35 10.66
C ILE A 265 18.15 -1.49 11.64
N PHE A 266 16.89 -1.93 11.71
CA PHE A 266 16.46 -3.02 12.56
C PHE A 266 15.56 -3.96 11.78
N GLU A 267 15.37 -5.15 12.33
CA GLU A 267 14.49 -6.14 11.75
C GLU A 267 13.18 -6.18 12.53
N PRO A 268 12.02 -5.99 11.86
CA PRO A 268 10.71 -6.14 12.51
C PRO A 268 10.54 -7.54 13.12
N ASN A 269 9.75 -7.62 14.17
CA ASN A 269 9.27 -8.90 14.67
C ASN A 269 8.18 -9.41 13.73
N TYR A 270 8.40 -10.56 13.12
CA TYR A 270 7.42 -11.22 12.26
C TYR A 270 6.75 -12.36 13.04
N LYS A 271 5.51 -12.69 12.65
CA LYS A 271 4.74 -13.80 13.22
C LYS A 271 5.52 -15.12 13.18
N ASN A 272 6.14 -15.42 12.03
CA ASN A 272 7.00 -16.58 11.82
C ASN A 272 8.01 -16.33 10.69
N ASN A 273 8.94 -17.26 10.47
CA ASN A 273 10.01 -17.11 9.49
C ASN A 273 9.53 -17.22 8.03
N SER A 274 8.43 -17.92 7.74
CA SER A 274 7.85 -17.94 6.39
C SER A 274 7.28 -16.56 5.99
N VAL A 275 6.58 -15.89 6.90
CA VAL A 275 6.13 -14.49 6.76
C VAL A 275 7.33 -13.57 6.56
N LYS A 276 8.34 -13.68 7.43
CA LYS A 276 9.61 -12.93 7.30
C LYS A 276 10.27 -13.09 5.92
N LYS A 277 10.27 -14.30 5.35
CA LYS A 277 10.83 -14.55 4.01
C LYS A 277 10.03 -13.83 2.92
N ILE A 278 8.70 -13.80 3.00
CA ILE A 278 7.84 -13.08 2.06
C ILE A 278 8.08 -11.57 2.15
N GLU A 279 8.04 -11.01 3.35
CA GLU A 279 8.26 -9.58 3.58
C GLU A 279 9.65 -9.15 3.12
N ARG A 280 10.68 -9.97 3.39
CA ARG A 280 12.03 -9.76 2.83
C ARG A 280 12.06 -9.86 1.30
N ARG A 281 11.30 -10.75 0.69
CA ARG A 281 11.23 -10.89 -0.78
C ARG A 281 10.61 -9.65 -1.42
N ILE A 282 9.59 -9.07 -0.78
CA ILE A 282 8.94 -7.82 -1.22
C ILE A 282 9.90 -6.62 -1.02
N THR A 283 10.44 -6.47 0.18
CA THR A 283 11.33 -5.34 0.53
C THR A 283 12.69 -5.39 -0.17
N ASN A 284 13.15 -6.55 -0.63
CA ASN A 284 14.36 -6.70 -1.45
C ASN A 284 14.07 -6.84 -2.96
N SER A 285 12.89 -6.47 -3.42
CA SER A 285 12.51 -6.49 -4.84
C SER A 285 12.69 -5.13 -5.52
N VAL A 286 12.38 -5.05 -6.81
CA VAL A 286 12.28 -3.79 -7.57
C VAL A 286 11.37 -2.73 -6.92
N TYR A 287 10.47 -3.10 -6.01
CA TYR A 287 9.59 -2.16 -5.31
C TYR A 287 10.32 -1.24 -4.35
N SER A 288 11.36 -1.71 -3.65
CA SER A 288 12.06 -0.86 -2.69
C SER A 288 12.86 0.27 -3.34
N THR A 289 12.93 0.31 -4.68
CA THR A 289 13.60 1.36 -5.41
C THR A 289 12.91 2.72 -5.33
N GLY A 290 11.59 2.76 -5.12
CA GLY A 290 10.79 3.97 -5.26
C GLY A 290 10.50 4.35 -6.72
N MET A 291 11.07 3.63 -7.70
CA MET A 291 10.77 3.86 -9.13
C MET A 291 9.41 3.30 -9.55
N LEU A 292 8.88 2.30 -8.85
CA LEU A 292 7.59 1.67 -9.13
C LEU A 292 6.56 2.05 -8.08
N PRO A 293 5.28 2.17 -8.44
CA PRO A 293 4.23 2.39 -7.47
C PRO A 293 4.14 1.21 -6.50
N ILE A 294 4.07 1.50 -5.21
CA ILE A 294 3.61 0.53 -4.23
C ILE A 294 2.31 1.10 -3.68
N ALA A 295 1.20 0.42 -3.96
CA ALA A 295 -0.02 0.46 -3.14
C ALA A 295 0.35 0.44 -1.64
N SER A 296 -0.48 0.73 -0.65
CA SER A 296 -0.04 0.82 0.78
C SER A 296 0.92 1.99 1.10
N ASN A 297 2.10 2.12 0.49
CA ASN A 297 3.06 3.20 0.80
C ASN A 297 2.72 4.54 0.13
N ASN A 298 2.23 4.50 -1.11
CA ASN A 298 1.88 5.69 -1.88
C ASN A 298 0.83 6.58 -1.19
N ASN A 299 -0.11 6.00 -0.44
CA ASN A 299 -1.13 6.77 0.26
C ASN A 299 -0.62 7.57 1.46
N GLN A 300 0.46 7.14 2.13
CA GLN A 300 1.11 7.99 3.14
C GLN A 300 1.61 9.30 2.52
N PHE A 301 1.94 9.28 1.23
CA PHE A 301 2.37 10.45 0.45
C PHE A 301 1.24 11.08 -0.38
N GLY A 302 0.00 10.59 -0.21
CA GLY A 302 -1.18 11.11 -0.89
C GLY A 302 -1.41 10.58 -2.31
N GLY A 303 -0.55 9.72 -2.85
CA GLY A 303 -0.71 9.23 -4.22
C GLY A 303 0.57 8.60 -4.76
N ASP A 304 0.60 8.31 -6.06
CA ASP A 304 1.70 7.58 -6.67
C ASP A 304 2.98 8.41 -6.85
N THR A 305 3.93 8.31 -5.91
CA THR A 305 5.20 9.04 -5.91
C THR A 305 6.27 8.37 -6.79
N SER A 306 5.91 7.32 -7.53
CA SER A 306 6.90 6.51 -8.24
C SER A 306 7.66 7.28 -9.31
N GLY A 307 8.96 6.97 -9.43
CA GLY A 307 9.85 7.57 -10.44
C GLY A 307 9.55 7.19 -11.89
N ILE A 308 8.67 6.21 -12.16
CA ILE A 308 8.29 5.78 -13.52
C ILE A 308 6.93 6.30 -13.93
N LEU A 309 5.88 6.02 -13.15
CA LEU A 309 4.52 6.44 -13.48
C LEU A 309 4.36 7.91 -13.15
N GLY A 310 4.49 8.23 -11.86
CA GLY A 310 4.07 9.50 -11.27
C GLY A 310 2.59 9.78 -11.49
N GLY A 311 1.92 10.28 -10.45
CA GLY A 311 0.46 10.33 -10.44
C GLY A 311 -0.14 11.64 -9.98
N SER A 312 -1.41 11.51 -9.60
CA SER A 312 -2.13 12.50 -8.81
C SER A 312 -1.85 12.27 -7.33
N PHE A 313 -1.39 13.31 -6.65
CA PHE A 313 -1.20 13.35 -5.20
C PHE A 313 -2.34 14.11 -4.56
N VAL A 314 -3.07 13.41 -3.72
CA VAL A 314 -4.12 13.89 -2.84
C VAL A 314 -3.52 14.11 -1.46
N ARG A 315 -3.33 15.37 -1.06
CA ARG A 315 -2.87 15.70 0.29
C ARG A 315 -3.86 16.58 1.00
N GLU A 316 -4.02 16.37 2.30
CA GLU A 316 -4.68 17.33 3.17
C GLU A 316 -3.68 18.42 3.55
N GLU A 317 -3.91 19.64 3.08
CA GLU A 317 -3.14 20.79 3.53
C GLU A 317 -4.05 21.80 4.25
N PRO A 318 -3.56 22.41 5.34
CA PRO A 318 -4.24 23.57 5.89
C PRO A 318 -4.17 24.70 4.87
N MET A 319 -5.33 25.18 4.43
CA MET A 319 -5.47 26.32 3.54
C MET A 319 -6.12 27.48 4.28
N VAL A 320 -5.70 28.71 3.93
CA VAL A 320 -6.37 29.90 4.44
C VAL A 320 -7.75 30.04 3.81
N LYS A 321 -8.77 30.17 4.66
CA LYS A 321 -10.12 30.61 4.32
C LYS A 321 -10.32 32.04 4.76
N ASN A 322 -11.11 32.79 3.99
CA ASN A 322 -11.32 34.23 4.15
C ASN A 322 -9.98 35.02 4.08
N PRO A 323 -9.22 34.87 2.99
CA PRO A 323 -7.97 35.62 2.84
C PRO A 323 -8.25 37.13 2.90
N PHE A 324 -7.31 37.90 3.47
CA PHE A 324 -7.41 39.37 3.59
C PHE A 324 -8.60 39.89 4.41
N ARG A 325 -9.12 39.08 5.34
CA ARG A 325 -10.23 39.43 6.24
C ARG A 325 -9.86 39.15 7.69
N ASP A 326 -10.53 39.82 8.62
CA ASP A 326 -10.30 39.64 10.07
C ASP A 326 -10.85 38.31 10.63
N ASP A 327 -11.78 37.69 9.91
CA ASP A 327 -12.31 36.34 10.16
C ASP A 327 -11.53 35.24 9.40
N ILE A 328 -10.26 35.52 9.08
CA ILE A 328 -9.30 34.57 8.50
C ILE A 328 -9.16 33.33 9.39
N LYS A 329 -9.14 32.15 8.77
CA LYS A 329 -8.94 30.88 9.49
C LYS A 329 -8.23 29.85 8.61
N LEU A 330 -7.68 28.81 9.25
CA LEU A 330 -7.12 27.66 8.55
C LEU A 330 -8.16 26.54 8.51
N GLU A 331 -8.42 26.01 7.33
CA GLU A 331 -9.29 24.86 7.11
C GLU A 331 -8.52 23.81 6.31
N LYS A 332 -8.64 22.54 6.71
CA LYS A 332 -8.03 21.44 5.94
C LYS A 332 -8.77 21.33 4.62
N LYS A 333 -8.03 21.39 3.51
CA LYS A 333 -8.57 21.12 2.18
C LYS A 333 -7.80 19.98 1.56
N ILE A 334 -8.53 19.09 0.90
CA ILE A 334 -7.95 18.06 0.05
C ILE A 334 -7.51 18.73 -1.25
N ILE A 335 -6.21 18.69 -1.52
CA ILE A 335 -5.60 19.22 -2.74
C ILE A 335 -5.13 18.04 -3.57
N LYS A 336 -5.54 18.01 -4.85
CA LYS A 336 -5.06 17.06 -5.85
C LYS A 336 -4.06 17.76 -6.76
N GLU A 337 -2.80 17.34 -6.74
CA GLU A 337 -1.74 17.82 -7.62
C GLU A 337 -1.30 16.72 -8.59
N ASN A 338 -1.10 17.05 -9.85
CA ASN A 338 -0.53 16.14 -10.84
C ASN A 338 0.91 16.57 -11.12
N ASN A 339 1.88 15.67 -10.93
CA ASN A 339 3.24 15.94 -11.34
C ASN A 339 3.68 15.00 -12.47
N LYS A 340 4.14 15.60 -13.58
CA LYS A 340 4.67 14.92 -14.76
C LYS A 340 6.10 15.38 -15.08
N SER A 341 6.84 15.86 -14.07
CA SER A 341 8.17 16.45 -14.25
C SER A 341 9.21 15.44 -14.72
N HIS A 342 9.10 14.17 -14.34
CA HIS A 342 9.96 13.05 -14.75
C HIS A 342 9.54 12.39 -16.06
N ILE A 343 8.28 12.54 -16.49
CA ILE A 343 7.78 11.94 -17.72
C ILE A 343 8.40 12.65 -18.94
N PRO A 344 8.98 11.92 -19.90
CA PRO A 344 9.51 12.51 -21.12
C PRO A 344 8.36 13.06 -21.98
N PHE A 345 8.62 14.15 -22.68
CA PHE A 345 7.64 14.81 -23.53
C PHE A 345 8.28 15.29 -24.82
N TYR A 346 7.47 15.45 -25.86
CA TYR A 346 7.86 16.12 -27.10
C TYR A 346 6.95 17.33 -27.34
N ILE A 347 7.36 18.21 -28.25
CA ILE A 347 6.54 19.33 -28.71
C ILE A 347 5.87 18.91 -30.01
N ASN A 348 4.55 18.91 -30.03
CA ASN A 348 3.78 18.55 -31.23
C ASN A 348 3.74 19.71 -32.25
N GLU A 349 3.11 19.48 -33.40
CA GLU A 349 3.00 20.49 -34.46
C GLU A 349 2.23 21.76 -34.03
N GLU A 350 1.38 21.65 -33.01
CA GLU A 350 0.60 22.73 -32.42
C GLU A 350 1.35 23.49 -31.30
N ASN A 351 2.63 23.16 -31.09
CA ASN A 351 3.49 23.73 -30.05
C ASN A 351 3.02 23.42 -28.61
N GLU A 352 2.32 22.29 -28.43
CA GLU A 352 1.88 21.77 -27.15
C GLU A 352 2.78 20.63 -26.65
N LYS A 353 2.79 20.42 -25.33
CA LYS A 353 3.56 19.33 -24.70
C LYS A 353 2.75 18.05 -24.69
N GLU A 354 3.25 17.04 -25.38
CA GLU A 354 2.67 15.71 -25.34
C GLU A 354 3.59 14.74 -24.58
N TYR A 355 3.03 14.09 -23.57
CA TYR A 355 3.76 13.22 -22.65
C TYR A 355 3.67 11.77 -23.10
N CYS A 356 4.82 11.11 -23.22
CA CYS A 356 4.86 9.68 -23.54
C CYS A 356 4.58 8.89 -22.25
N ASN A 357 3.45 8.19 -22.16
CA ASN A 357 3.07 7.53 -20.90
C ASN A 357 3.76 6.16 -20.75
N PRO A 358 4.32 5.85 -19.56
CA PRO A 358 5.08 4.60 -19.34
C PRO A 358 4.29 3.32 -19.57
N GLY A 359 2.96 3.32 -19.38
CA GLY A 359 2.10 2.16 -19.63
C GLY A 359 2.18 1.64 -21.07
N GLU A 360 2.37 2.55 -22.04
CA GLU A 360 2.52 2.24 -23.47
C GLU A 360 3.87 1.57 -23.78
N TYR A 361 4.87 1.78 -22.93
CA TYR A 361 6.26 1.33 -23.13
C TYR A 361 6.69 0.24 -22.14
N LEU A 362 5.74 -0.47 -21.52
CA LEU A 362 6.06 -1.55 -20.56
C LEU A 362 7.03 -2.59 -21.13
N SER A 363 6.86 -2.95 -22.41
CA SER A 363 7.74 -3.92 -23.07
C SER A 363 9.20 -3.44 -23.15
N ASP A 364 9.40 -2.14 -23.35
CA ASP A 364 10.73 -1.51 -23.41
C ASP A 364 11.39 -1.43 -22.04
N ILE A 365 10.62 -1.13 -20.99
CA ILE A 365 11.10 -1.14 -19.60
C ILE A 365 11.56 -2.56 -19.21
N LEU A 366 10.75 -3.57 -19.52
CA LEU A 366 11.09 -4.97 -19.24
C LEU A 366 12.32 -5.42 -20.02
N TYR A 367 12.43 -5.05 -21.29
CA TYR A 367 13.61 -5.30 -22.11
C TYR A 367 14.87 -4.69 -21.49
N GLY A 368 14.78 -3.42 -21.08
CA GLY A 368 15.89 -2.73 -20.44
C GLY A 368 16.35 -3.43 -19.16
N PHE A 369 15.40 -3.72 -18.28
CA PHE A 369 15.68 -4.40 -17.02
C PHE A 369 16.38 -5.75 -17.23
N GLU A 370 15.81 -6.59 -18.09
CA GLU A 370 16.34 -7.92 -18.40
C GLU A 370 17.74 -7.87 -19.02
N TYR A 371 17.96 -6.94 -19.94
CA TYR A 371 19.25 -6.80 -20.60
C TYR A 371 20.36 -6.38 -19.63
N CYS A 372 20.13 -5.38 -18.78
CA CYS A 372 21.11 -4.96 -17.77
C CYS A 372 21.34 -6.07 -16.73
N TYR A 373 20.29 -6.79 -16.34
CA TYR A 373 20.40 -7.93 -15.44
C TYR A 373 21.34 -9.00 -16.01
N HIS A 374 21.13 -9.41 -17.26
CA HIS A 374 22.00 -10.37 -17.93
C HIS A 374 23.43 -9.86 -18.14
N LEU A 375 23.61 -8.58 -18.47
CA LEU A 375 24.93 -7.99 -18.65
C LEU A 375 25.76 -8.08 -17.36
N VAL A 376 25.16 -7.71 -16.22
CA VAL A 376 25.81 -7.80 -14.90
C VAL A 376 26.08 -9.25 -14.53
N MET A 377 25.11 -10.15 -14.72
CA MET A 377 25.26 -11.55 -14.35
C MET A 377 26.29 -12.31 -15.21
N LYS A 378 26.38 -11.99 -16.52
CA LYS A 378 27.43 -12.50 -17.43
C LYS A 378 28.82 -12.09 -16.96
N ASN A 379 28.97 -10.89 -16.40
CA ASN A 379 30.24 -10.32 -15.95
C ASN A 379 30.34 -10.21 -14.41
N LYS A 380 29.65 -11.10 -13.67
CA LYS A 380 29.45 -11.01 -12.21
C LYS A 380 30.75 -10.76 -11.43
N CYS A 381 31.80 -11.53 -11.69
CA CYS A 381 33.07 -11.42 -10.96
C CYS A 381 33.76 -10.07 -11.19
N GLU A 382 33.81 -9.61 -12.44
CA GLU A 382 34.41 -8.33 -12.81
C GLU A 382 33.62 -7.16 -12.21
N PHE A 383 32.29 -7.19 -12.32
CA PHE A 383 31.40 -6.20 -11.74
C PHE A 383 31.57 -6.08 -10.22
N LEU A 384 31.59 -7.21 -9.50
CA LEU A 384 31.75 -7.21 -8.04
C LEU A 384 33.13 -6.71 -7.59
N ASN A 385 34.19 -7.05 -8.34
CA ASN A 385 35.53 -6.53 -8.06
C ASN A 385 35.59 -5.02 -8.30
N TYR A 386 35.02 -4.54 -9.41
CA TYR A 386 34.95 -3.12 -9.71
C TYR A 386 34.22 -2.34 -8.61
N VAL A 387 33.04 -2.84 -8.19
CA VAL A 387 32.27 -2.24 -7.08
C VAL A 387 33.14 -2.17 -5.82
N LYS A 388 33.76 -3.26 -5.40
CA LYS A 388 34.59 -3.32 -4.18
C LYS A 388 35.74 -2.32 -4.20
N GLU A 389 36.39 -2.13 -5.34
CA GLU A 389 37.53 -1.22 -5.48
C GLU A 389 37.11 0.25 -5.43
N HIS A 390 35.97 0.58 -6.05
CA HIS A 390 35.51 1.96 -6.24
C HIS A 390 34.52 2.43 -5.17
N SER A 391 34.03 1.55 -4.30
CA SER A 391 33.03 1.89 -3.29
C SER A 391 33.58 2.18 -1.88
N LYS A 392 34.91 2.19 -1.70
CA LYS A 392 35.57 2.34 -0.38
C LYS A 392 35.16 3.58 0.41
N ASN A 393 34.78 4.66 -0.28
CA ASN A 393 34.40 5.93 0.33
C ASN A 393 32.88 6.21 0.24
N VAL A 394 32.07 5.19 -0.06
CA VAL A 394 30.61 5.32 -0.09
C VAL A 394 30.07 5.35 1.34
N GLU A 395 29.23 6.35 1.59
CA GLU A 395 28.49 6.52 2.84
C GLU A 395 27.00 6.30 2.56
N VAL A 396 26.38 5.43 3.34
CA VAL A 396 24.97 5.06 3.21
C VAL A 396 24.14 5.89 4.18
N ARG A 397 23.13 6.62 3.71
CA ARG A 397 22.14 7.26 4.59
C ARG A 397 21.24 6.20 5.19
N MET A 398 21.15 6.18 6.52
CA MET A 398 20.34 5.23 7.27
C MET A 398 19.02 5.87 7.69
N LEU A 399 17.90 5.30 7.26
CA LEU A 399 16.56 5.78 7.63
C LEU A 399 16.05 5.02 8.86
N ALA A 400 15.90 5.72 9.97
CA ALA A 400 15.29 5.16 11.19
C ALA A 400 13.76 5.12 11.12
N ARG A 401 13.17 6.13 10.46
CA ARG A 401 11.72 6.34 10.29
C ARG A 401 11.47 7.05 8.98
N ASN A 402 10.22 7.04 8.51
CA ASN A 402 9.84 7.82 7.36
C ASN A 402 9.95 9.32 7.66
N THR A 403 10.51 10.09 6.72
CA THR A 403 10.71 11.55 6.87
C THR A 403 9.42 12.31 7.20
N ILE A 404 8.27 11.83 6.71
CA ILE A 404 6.96 12.43 6.95
C ILE A 404 6.52 12.38 8.43
N GLU A 405 6.95 11.36 9.18
CA GLU A 405 6.68 11.26 10.62
C GLU A 405 7.34 12.41 11.38
N TYR A 406 8.61 12.68 11.07
CA TYR A 406 9.35 13.81 11.64
C TYR A 406 8.75 15.14 11.21
N ALA A 407 8.44 15.31 9.92
CA ALA A 407 7.83 16.54 9.40
C ALA A 407 6.50 16.84 10.11
N THR A 408 5.68 15.82 10.37
CA THR A 408 4.41 15.95 11.10
C THR A 408 4.63 16.44 12.53
N LEU A 409 5.56 15.83 13.28
CA LEU A 409 5.88 16.25 14.64
C LEU A 409 6.44 17.68 14.70
N ILE A 410 7.33 18.03 13.76
CA ILE A 410 7.89 19.39 13.61
C ILE A 410 6.77 20.40 13.35
N ASN A 411 5.83 20.08 12.46
CA ASN A 411 4.70 20.96 12.11
C ASN A 411 3.73 21.18 13.28
N VAL A 412 3.50 20.16 14.10
CA VAL A 412 2.71 20.29 15.33
C VAL A 412 3.46 21.12 16.37
N ALA A 413 4.76 20.86 16.56
CA ALA A 413 5.62 21.58 17.49
C ALA A 413 5.78 23.08 17.16
N ARG A 414 5.54 23.49 15.92
CA ARG A 414 5.54 24.91 15.51
C ARG A 414 4.23 25.65 15.79
N SER A 415 3.17 24.96 16.23
CA SER A 415 1.89 25.60 16.54
C SER A 415 2.00 26.49 17.79
N PRO A 416 1.34 27.66 17.85
CA PRO A 416 1.30 28.50 19.06
C PRO A 416 0.77 27.76 20.30
N ILE A 417 -0.01 26.69 20.12
CA ILE A 417 -0.54 25.85 21.22
C ILE A 417 0.54 24.93 21.82
N TYR A 418 1.47 24.44 20.99
CA TYR A 418 2.39 23.35 21.36
C TYR A 418 3.85 23.77 21.39
N VAL A 419 4.19 25.00 20.99
CA VAL A 419 5.58 25.46 20.88
C VAL A 419 6.38 25.31 22.18
N ASP A 420 5.78 25.63 23.32
CA ASP A 420 6.43 25.48 24.64
C ASP A 420 6.37 24.04 25.18
N ARG A 421 5.60 23.15 24.53
CA ARG A 421 5.48 21.72 24.84
C ARG A 421 6.27 20.84 23.86
N ALA A 422 6.98 21.42 22.89
CA ALA A 422 7.70 20.69 21.85
C ALA A 422 8.66 19.61 22.42
N PRO A 423 9.46 19.86 23.49
CA PRO A 423 10.32 18.82 24.05
C PRO A 423 9.54 17.57 24.51
N LYS A 424 8.43 17.76 25.21
CA LYS A 424 7.55 16.66 25.66
C LYS A 424 6.88 15.93 24.49
N LEU A 425 6.62 16.64 23.39
CA LEU A 425 6.09 16.03 22.17
C LEU A 425 7.13 15.10 21.53
N PHE A 426 8.37 15.57 21.40
CA PHE A 426 9.46 14.78 20.81
C PHE A 426 9.87 13.59 21.67
N GLU A 427 9.77 13.70 23.01
CA GLU A 427 10.00 12.56 23.92
C GLU A 427 9.08 11.36 23.67
N LYS A 428 7.93 11.56 22.99
CA LYS A 428 7.05 10.44 22.59
C LYS A 428 7.76 9.45 21.66
N LEU A 429 8.79 9.86 20.93
CA LEU A 429 9.61 8.94 20.11
C LEU A 429 10.22 7.80 20.95
N GLN A 430 10.46 8.00 22.25
CA GLN A 430 10.93 6.94 23.14
C GLN A 430 9.89 5.83 23.36
N LYS A 431 8.60 6.18 23.30
CA LYS A 431 7.50 5.24 23.50
C LYS A 431 7.23 4.40 22.25
N PHE A 432 7.44 4.98 21.07
CA PHE A 432 7.26 4.35 19.76
C PHE A 432 8.61 3.97 19.17
N ASN A 433 9.46 3.30 19.96
CA ASN A 433 10.82 3.00 19.53
C ASN A 433 10.91 1.76 18.63
N ASP A 434 9.86 0.96 18.47
CA ASP A 434 9.73 -0.15 17.52
C ASP A 434 10.96 -1.07 17.38
N GLY A 435 11.72 -1.27 18.46
CA GLY A 435 12.94 -2.10 18.45
C GLY A 435 14.24 -1.35 18.09
N LEU A 436 14.19 -0.04 17.87
CA LEU A 436 15.36 0.84 17.72
C LEU A 436 16.18 0.93 19.01
N ASP A 437 17.50 1.03 18.84
CA ASP A 437 18.43 1.26 19.96
C ASP A 437 18.11 2.57 20.69
N LYS A 438 18.07 2.52 22.02
CA LYS A 438 17.82 3.70 22.87
C LYS A 438 18.81 4.84 22.60
N ARG A 439 20.05 4.53 22.20
CA ARG A 439 21.07 5.52 21.81
C ARG A 439 20.66 6.27 20.54
N LEU A 440 20.14 5.55 19.54
CA LEU A 440 19.61 6.13 18.31
C LEU A 440 18.42 7.03 18.61
N VAL A 441 17.43 6.56 19.38
CA VAL A 441 16.25 7.37 19.71
C VAL A 441 16.60 8.63 20.51
N LYS A 442 17.61 8.57 21.40
CA LYS A 442 18.14 9.76 22.08
C LYS A 442 18.75 10.76 21.09
N SER A 443 19.45 10.27 20.07
CA SER A 443 19.99 11.11 19.01
C SER A 443 18.89 11.69 18.12
N GLU A 444 17.84 10.93 17.78
CA GLU A 444 16.64 11.43 17.09
C GLU A 444 16.06 12.64 17.82
N ILE A 445 15.82 12.51 19.14
CA ILE A 445 15.25 13.57 19.97
C ILE A 445 16.16 14.80 20.04
N LYS A 446 17.48 14.59 20.15
CA LYS A 446 18.46 15.68 20.15
C LYS A 446 18.45 16.45 18.83
N GLN A 447 18.39 15.74 17.70
CA GLN A 447 18.40 16.32 16.36
C GLN A 447 17.08 17.03 16.04
N ILE A 448 15.93 16.39 16.29
CA ILE A 448 14.60 16.97 16.02
C ILE A 448 14.29 18.19 16.87
N SER A 449 14.93 18.34 18.04
CA SER A 449 14.84 19.54 18.88
C SER A 449 15.36 20.81 18.17
N SER A 450 16.13 20.66 17.09
CA SER A 450 16.53 21.76 16.21
C SER A 450 15.48 22.13 15.16
N PHE A 451 14.34 21.42 15.12
CA PHE A 451 13.33 21.42 14.07
C PHE A 451 13.88 21.00 12.69
N SER A 452 14.86 20.08 12.71
CA SER A 452 15.41 19.42 11.52
C SER A 452 15.08 17.94 11.55
N ILE A 453 14.88 17.33 10.38
CA ILE A 453 14.74 15.88 10.27
C ILE A 453 16.07 15.21 10.70
N PRO A 454 16.02 14.20 11.59
CA PRO A 454 17.22 13.44 11.98
C PRO A 454 17.93 12.78 10.81
N TYR A 455 19.26 12.74 10.87
CA TYR A 455 20.12 12.13 9.85
C TYR A 455 21.06 11.12 10.51
N PHE A 456 21.24 9.97 9.86
CA PHE A 456 22.16 8.93 10.28
C PHE A 456 22.89 8.38 9.06
N SER A 457 24.14 7.94 9.24
CA SER A 457 24.89 7.31 8.16
C SER A 457 25.73 6.12 8.62
N CYS A 458 26.12 5.30 7.66
CA CYS A 458 27.03 4.18 7.85
C CYS A 458 27.99 4.08 6.66
N SER A 459 29.28 3.86 6.93
CA SER A 459 30.22 3.53 5.87
C SER A 459 29.88 2.15 5.28
N LEU A 460 29.97 2.01 3.95
CA LEU A 460 29.56 0.80 3.23
C LEU A 460 30.17 -0.52 3.77
N PHE A 461 31.40 -0.48 4.28
CA PHE A 461 32.12 -1.65 4.82
C PHE A 461 32.07 -1.75 6.35
N SER A 462 31.33 -0.87 7.02
CA SER A 462 31.14 -0.85 8.47
C SER A 462 29.74 -1.34 8.86
N SER A 463 29.59 -1.76 10.11
CA SER A 463 28.27 -1.99 10.72
C SER A 463 27.90 -0.89 11.72
N SER A 464 28.79 0.08 11.99
CA SER A 464 28.58 1.14 12.97
C SER A 464 27.75 2.28 12.35
N VAL A 465 26.55 2.51 12.87
CA VAL A 465 25.68 3.61 12.45
C VAL A 465 25.99 4.83 13.31
N LYS A 466 26.19 5.97 12.66
CA LYS A 466 26.61 7.20 13.31
C LYS A 466 25.60 8.32 13.14
N ASP A 467 25.59 9.22 14.12
CA ASP A 467 24.89 10.50 14.02
C ASP A 467 25.78 11.59 13.38
N PRO A 468 25.24 12.80 13.10
CA PRO A 468 26.01 13.88 12.49
C PRO A 468 27.15 14.42 13.37
N TYR A 469 27.19 14.01 14.64
CA TYR A 469 28.26 14.36 15.59
C TYR A 469 29.33 13.26 15.67
N ASN A 470 29.29 12.27 14.77
CA ASN A 470 30.20 11.13 14.67
C ASN A 470 30.15 10.18 15.90
N ASN A 471 29.06 10.21 16.67
CA ASN A 471 28.83 9.23 17.73
C ASN A 471 28.20 7.96 17.15
N GLU A 472 28.66 6.79 17.58
CA GLU A 472 27.96 5.53 17.29
C GLU A 472 26.63 5.46 18.06
N VAL A 473 25.54 5.31 17.33
CA VAL A 473 24.18 5.27 17.88
C VAL A 473 23.53 3.90 17.80
N THR A 474 23.99 3.02 16.92
CA THR A 474 23.57 1.62 16.86
C THR A 474 24.53 0.82 15.97
N ASN A 475 24.40 -0.51 15.99
CA ASN A 475 25.18 -1.42 15.16
C ASN A 475 24.27 -2.33 14.35
N LEU A 476 24.56 -2.42 13.05
CA LEU A 476 23.90 -3.33 12.11
C LEU A 476 24.38 -4.76 12.35
N LYS A 477 23.53 -5.74 12.03
CA LYS A 477 23.92 -7.16 12.07
C LYS A 477 25.03 -7.47 11.08
N GLU A 478 24.97 -6.86 9.89
CA GLU A 478 25.92 -7.03 8.79
C GLU A 478 26.17 -5.67 8.12
N SER A 479 27.34 -5.51 7.49
CA SER A 479 27.65 -4.28 6.73
C SER A 479 26.76 -4.17 5.48
N PRO A 480 26.46 -2.94 5.00
CA PRO A 480 25.71 -2.78 3.76
C PRO A 480 26.38 -3.48 2.56
N TYR A 481 27.72 -3.53 2.51
CA TYR A 481 28.45 -4.28 1.49
C TYR A 481 28.20 -5.78 1.55
N SER A 482 28.19 -6.37 2.76
CA SER A 482 27.94 -7.80 2.94
C SER A 482 26.56 -8.18 2.45
N ILE A 483 25.55 -7.37 2.76
CA ILE A 483 24.16 -7.56 2.32
C ILE A 483 24.06 -7.42 0.80
N PHE A 484 24.67 -6.38 0.22
CA PHE A 484 24.75 -6.24 -1.24
C PHE A 484 25.38 -7.45 -1.91
N ARG A 485 26.52 -7.93 -1.39
CA ARG A 485 27.26 -9.04 -1.99
C ARG A 485 26.50 -10.36 -1.95
N SER A 486 25.80 -10.62 -0.84
CA SER A 486 25.06 -11.87 -0.66
C SER A 486 23.84 -11.99 -1.59
N LYS A 487 23.23 -10.86 -2.02
CA LYS A 487 22.16 -10.88 -3.03
C LYS A 487 22.58 -11.57 -4.32
N PHE A 488 23.81 -11.35 -4.76
CA PHE A 488 24.34 -11.95 -5.99
C PHE A 488 24.41 -13.48 -5.96
N ASP A 489 24.32 -14.10 -4.78
CA ASP A 489 24.34 -15.56 -4.66
C ASP A 489 22.95 -16.18 -4.90
N TYR A 490 21.89 -15.35 -4.91
CA TYR A 490 20.51 -15.75 -5.18
C TYR A 490 20.00 -15.30 -6.55
N TYR A 491 20.71 -14.40 -7.23
CA TYR A 491 20.33 -13.95 -8.57
C TYR A 491 20.44 -15.07 -9.59
N ASP A 492 19.30 -15.45 -10.13
CA ASP A 492 19.13 -16.47 -11.17
C ASP A 492 17.99 -16.08 -12.12
N ASN A 493 17.57 -17.00 -12.99
CA ASN A 493 16.43 -16.77 -13.88
C ASN A 493 15.09 -16.70 -13.12
N ASN A 494 14.97 -17.33 -11.96
CA ASN A 494 13.73 -17.29 -11.17
C ASN A 494 13.54 -15.91 -10.52
N ASP A 495 14.62 -15.31 -10.02
CA ASP A 495 14.61 -13.94 -9.53
C ASP A 495 14.29 -12.96 -10.68
N LEU A 496 14.97 -13.08 -11.82
CA LEU A 496 14.70 -12.23 -12.99
C LEU A 496 13.22 -12.27 -13.39
N GLU A 497 12.63 -13.46 -13.52
CA GLU A 497 11.23 -13.62 -13.87
C GLU A 497 10.28 -13.09 -12.78
N LEU A 498 10.64 -13.22 -11.50
CA LEU A 498 9.91 -12.57 -10.41
C LEU A 498 9.94 -11.05 -10.58
N GLN A 499 11.11 -10.44 -10.74
CA GLN A 499 11.23 -8.99 -10.86
C GLN A 499 10.47 -8.46 -12.09
N LYS A 500 10.57 -9.14 -13.24
CA LYS A 500 9.79 -8.80 -14.45
C LYS A 500 8.28 -8.87 -14.20
N LYS A 501 7.81 -9.88 -13.47
CA LYS A 501 6.40 -9.99 -13.08
C LYS A 501 5.99 -8.81 -12.18
N LEU A 502 6.80 -8.45 -11.19
CA LEU A 502 6.53 -7.32 -10.29
C LEU A 502 6.49 -5.98 -11.05
N ILE A 503 7.42 -5.73 -11.97
CA ILE A 503 7.41 -4.56 -12.88
C ILE A 503 6.11 -4.52 -13.69
N SER A 504 5.77 -5.64 -14.35
CA SER A 504 4.55 -5.72 -15.16
C SER A 504 3.29 -5.52 -14.33
N PHE A 505 3.26 -6.00 -13.09
CA PHE A 505 2.11 -5.84 -12.21
C PHE A 505 1.96 -4.40 -11.77
N SER A 506 3.03 -3.76 -11.28
CA SER A 506 2.97 -2.37 -10.80
C SER A 506 2.48 -1.39 -11.86
N ILE A 507 2.88 -1.60 -13.12
CA ILE A 507 2.48 -0.73 -14.21
C ILE A 507 1.04 -1.05 -14.69
N LYS A 508 0.64 -2.33 -14.73
CA LYS A 508 -0.68 -2.75 -15.24
C LYS A 508 -1.82 -2.69 -14.22
N SER A 509 -1.53 -2.84 -12.93
CA SER A 509 -2.56 -2.90 -11.89
C SER A 509 -3.31 -1.58 -11.73
N GLN A 510 -2.66 -0.45 -12.00
CA GLN A 510 -3.31 0.86 -11.99
C GLN A 510 -4.39 1.00 -13.06
N ASP A 511 -4.20 0.42 -14.25
CA ASP A 511 -5.20 0.43 -15.32
C ASP A 511 -6.36 -0.55 -15.05
N LYS A 512 -6.12 -1.61 -14.26
CA LYS A 512 -7.09 -2.69 -13.99
C LYS A 512 -7.90 -2.50 -12.71
N LEU A 513 -7.42 -1.72 -11.74
CA LEU A 513 -8.19 -1.35 -10.55
C LEU A 513 -9.51 -0.62 -10.87
N TYR A 514 -9.57 0.02 -12.05
CA TYR A 514 -10.70 0.85 -12.47
C TYR A 514 -11.44 0.32 -13.71
N LYS A 515 -11.02 -0.84 -14.26
CA LYS A 515 -11.72 -1.47 -15.38
C LYS A 515 -12.61 -2.58 -14.84
N ASP A 516 -13.91 -2.26 -14.75
CA ASP A 516 -14.97 -3.27 -14.91
C ASP A 516 -14.60 -4.12 -16.13
N GLY A 517 -14.74 -5.45 -16.03
CA GLY A 517 -14.25 -6.54 -16.89
C GLY A 517 -14.41 -6.48 -18.42
N ASN A 518 -14.68 -5.32 -19.00
CA ASN A 518 -14.91 -5.03 -20.41
C ASN A 518 -13.78 -5.43 -21.37
N ASP A 519 -12.57 -5.73 -20.88
CA ASP A 519 -11.44 -6.17 -21.72
C ASP A 519 -11.20 -7.70 -21.70
N PHE A 520 -12.00 -8.48 -20.97
CA PHE A 520 -11.88 -9.94 -20.99
C PHE A 520 -12.72 -10.54 -22.11
N ASN A 521 -12.05 -11.18 -23.07
CA ASN A 521 -12.74 -11.96 -24.11
C ASN A 521 -13.65 -13.01 -23.47
N TYR A 522 -14.91 -13.08 -23.90
CA TYR A 522 -15.83 -14.16 -23.53
C TYR A 522 -15.16 -15.52 -23.80
N TYR A 523 -14.87 -16.28 -22.74
CA TYR A 523 -14.34 -17.63 -22.83
C TYR A 523 -15.49 -18.57 -23.27
N GLN A 524 -15.64 -18.75 -24.58
CA GLN A 524 -16.60 -19.70 -25.14
C GLN A 524 -15.93 -21.02 -25.44
N TYR A 525 -16.52 -22.08 -24.89
CA TYR A 525 -16.20 -23.49 -25.09
C TYR A 525 -15.72 -23.81 -26.51
N LYS A 526 -14.49 -24.31 -26.65
CA LYS A 526 -14.11 -25.17 -27.77
C LYS A 526 -14.12 -26.61 -27.27
N SER A 527 -14.42 -27.58 -28.13
CA SER A 527 -14.65 -28.97 -27.69
C SER A 527 -13.45 -29.55 -26.94
N VAL A 528 -13.66 -29.96 -25.67
CA VAL A 528 -12.62 -30.54 -24.79
C VAL A 528 -13.06 -31.90 -24.22
N ASP A 529 -12.11 -32.86 -24.19
CA ASP A 529 -12.21 -34.18 -23.56
C ASP A 529 -12.32 -34.11 -22.02
N ASP A 530 -12.96 -35.10 -21.39
CA ASP A 530 -13.18 -35.15 -19.94
C ASP A 530 -11.88 -35.22 -19.10
N ASP A 531 -10.75 -35.60 -19.71
CA ASP A 531 -9.41 -35.67 -19.09
C ASP A 531 -8.88 -34.29 -18.61
N TYR A 532 -9.41 -33.19 -19.13
CA TYR A 532 -8.94 -31.85 -18.79
C TYR A 532 -9.27 -31.41 -17.36
N THR A 533 -10.38 -31.88 -16.78
CA THR A 533 -10.72 -31.52 -15.39
C THR A 533 -9.70 -32.09 -14.41
N GLU A 534 -9.21 -33.30 -14.68
CA GLU A 534 -8.14 -33.92 -13.89
C GLU A 534 -6.84 -33.12 -14.01
N LYS A 535 -6.43 -32.79 -15.25
CA LYS A 535 -5.25 -31.96 -15.52
C LYS A 535 -5.34 -30.61 -14.82
N ALA A 536 -6.51 -29.98 -14.78
CA ALA A 536 -6.76 -28.74 -14.07
C ALA A 536 -6.57 -28.89 -12.55
N ILE A 537 -7.13 -29.93 -11.95
CA ILE A 537 -6.97 -30.21 -10.51
C ILE A 537 -5.48 -30.39 -10.18
N GLN A 538 -4.74 -31.17 -10.98
CA GLN A 538 -3.30 -31.37 -10.77
C GLN A 538 -2.51 -30.07 -10.96
N SER A 539 -2.82 -29.30 -12.01
CA SER A 539 -2.20 -27.99 -12.27
C SER A 539 -2.38 -27.02 -11.09
N LEU A 540 -3.59 -26.91 -10.54
CA LEU A 540 -3.88 -26.06 -9.39
C LEU A 540 -3.07 -26.48 -8.15
N VAL A 541 -3.01 -27.77 -7.85
CA VAL A 541 -2.21 -28.31 -6.74
C VAL A 541 -0.72 -28.03 -6.95
N ASP A 542 -0.21 -28.24 -8.16
CA ASP A 542 1.19 -27.96 -8.48
C ASP A 542 1.52 -26.47 -8.34
N ILE A 543 0.62 -25.57 -8.73
CA ILE A 543 0.77 -24.12 -8.52
C ILE A 543 0.83 -23.80 -7.03
N ILE A 544 -0.07 -24.35 -6.22
CA ILE A 544 -0.09 -24.13 -4.76
C ILE A 544 1.22 -24.61 -4.12
N ILE A 545 1.68 -25.83 -4.43
CA ILE A 545 2.89 -26.38 -3.83
C ILE A 545 4.15 -25.63 -4.30
N THR A 546 4.25 -25.31 -5.59
CA THR A 546 5.45 -24.69 -6.17
C THR A 546 5.67 -23.27 -5.66
N ASN A 547 4.61 -22.55 -5.30
CA ASN A 547 4.70 -21.19 -4.79
C ASN A 547 4.73 -21.09 -3.25
N ALA A 548 4.67 -22.23 -2.54
CA ALA A 548 4.76 -22.25 -1.09
C ALA A 548 6.16 -21.88 -0.61
N ILE A 549 6.24 -20.96 0.36
CA ILE A 549 7.49 -20.49 0.96
C ILE A 549 7.64 -21.14 2.33
N TYR A 550 8.52 -22.14 2.40
CA TYR A 550 8.77 -22.92 3.60
C TYR A 550 9.88 -22.32 4.46
N SER A 551 9.78 -22.53 5.77
CA SER A 551 10.86 -22.29 6.72
C SER A 551 11.06 -23.53 7.60
N GLU A 552 12.20 -24.21 7.41
CA GLU A 552 12.54 -25.43 8.17
C GLU A 552 12.87 -25.14 9.63
N SER A 553 13.36 -23.93 9.95
CA SER A 553 13.82 -23.57 11.29
C SER A 553 12.70 -23.51 12.33
N ASP A 554 11.48 -23.19 11.90
CA ASP A 554 10.30 -23.04 12.75
C ASP A 554 9.09 -23.81 12.20
N ASN A 555 9.31 -24.64 11.18
CA ASN A 555 8.30 -25.45 10.50
C ASN A 555 7.06 -24.63 10.06
N SER A 556 7.28 -23.43 9.52
CA SER A 556 6.22 -22.55 9.01
C SER A 556 6.15 -22.54 7.47
N VAL A 557 4.97 -22.21 6.93
CA VAL A 557 4.73 -22.05 5.49
C VAL A 557 3.77 -20.89 5.22
N ASN A 558 4.01 -20.17 4.13
CA ASN A 558 3.12 -19.11 3.67
C ASN A 558 3.26 -18.89 2.15
N TRP A 559 2.43 -18.02 1.56
CA TRP A 559 2.43 -17.65 0.15
C TRP A 559 2.45 -16.14 0.00
N MET A 560 3.19 -15.66 -1.00
CA MET A 560 3.13 -14.27 -1.44
C MET A 560 1.87 -14.08 -2.29
N SER A 561 0.83 -13.48 -1.70
CA SER A 561 -0.49 -13.31 -2.32
C SER A 561 -0.74 -11.84 -2.66
N LEU A 562 -1.64 -11.60 -3.61
CA LEU A 562 -2.23 -10.27 -3.79
C LEU A 562 -3.32 -10.04 -2.75
N GLY A 563 -3.21 -8.91 -2.05
CA GLY A 563 -4.18 -8.42 -1.07
C GLY A 563 -4.61 -7.00 -1.38
N ILE A 564 -5.70 -6.57 -0.73
CA ILE A 564 -6.19 -5.20 -0.75
C ILE A 564 -5.88 -4.59 0.61
N SER A 565 -5.05 -3.55 0.64
CA SER A 565 -4.78 -2.80 1.86
C SER A 565 -6.02 -2.05 2.36
N PHE A 566 -6.02 -1.59 3.61
CA PHE A 566 -7.08 -0.74 4.20
C PHE A 566 -7.46 0.48 3.35
N ASN A 567 -6.54 0.93 2.50
CA ASN A 567 -6.70 2.06 1.61
C ASN A 567 -7.23 1.67 0.22
N GLU A 568 -7.79 0.47 0.07
CA GLU A 568 -8.32 -0.10 -1.18
C GLU A 568 -7.28 -0.25 -2.31
N GLN A 569 -6.00 -0.39 -1.95
CA GLN A 569 -4.93 -0.55 -2.95
C GLN A 569 -4.38 -1.98 -2.97
N ILE A 570 -4.04 -2.47 -4.17
CA ILE A 570 -3.53 -3.84 -4.37
C ILE A 570 -2.03 -3.93 -4.08
N GLY A 571 -1.68 -4.67 -3.05
CA GLY A 571 -0.30 -4.95 -2.67
C GLY A 571 -0.01 -6.45 -2.64
N PHE A 572 1.26 -6.79 -2.47
CA PHE A 572 1.64 -8.15 -2.06
C PHE A 572 1.67 -8.23 -0.55
N GLU A 573 1.15 -9.33 -0.02
CA GLU A 573 1.15 -9.62 1.42
C GLU A 573 1.42 -11.11 1.66
N SER A 574 1.87 -11.42 2.88
CA SER A 574 1.72 -12.78 3.42
C SER A 574 0.26 -13.05 3.78
N LEU A 575 -0.15 -14.31 3.70
CA LEU A 575 -1.48 -14.73 4.12
C LEU A 575 -1.60 -14.81 5.65
N ASP A 576 -2.76 -14.42 6.15
CA ASP A 576 -3.19 -14.65 7.53
C ASP A 576 -3.57 -16.14 7.73
N ASN A 577 -4.01 -16.49 8.94
CA ASN A 577 -4.40 -17.87 9.25
C ASN A 577 -5.86 -18.18 8.93
N ASP A 578 -6.68 -17.19 8.58
CA ASP A 578 -8.12 -17.34 8.39
C ASP A 578 -8.50 -18.36 7.28
N VAL A 579 -9.78 -18.77 7.24
CA VAL A 579 -10.26 -19.72 6.24
C VAL A 579 -10.70 -19.03 4.93
N TYR A 580 -10.90 -17.72 4.95
CA TYR A 580 -11.38 -16.95 3.81
C TYR A 580 -10.29 -16.68 2.77
N LYS A 581 -9.27 -15.92 3.14
CA LYS A 581 -8.08 -15.60 2.34
C LYS A 581 -6.82 -16.31 2.84
N GLY A 582 -6.81 -16.80 4.08
CA GLY A 582 -5.64 -17.31 4.78
C GLY A 582 -5.23 -18.76 4.48
N ILE A 583 -4.21 -19.21 5.20
CA ILE A 583 -3.60 -20.54 5.02
C ILE A 583 -4.51 -21.69 5.48
N SER A 584 -5.46 -21.45 6.38
CA SER A 584 -6.47 -22.47 6.76
C SER A 584 -7.35 -22.83 5.56
N GLY A 585 -7.73 -21.85 4.75
CA GLY A 585 -8.54 -22.07 3.54
C GLY A 585 -7.81 -22.93 2.49
N ILE A 586 -6.51 -22.69 2.32
CA ILE A 586 -5.63 -23.55 1.49
C ILE A 586 -5.64 -24.97 2.05
N GLY A 587 -5.45 -25.11 3.36
CA GLY A 587 -5.47 -26.38 4.07
C GLY A 587 -6.77 -27.16 3.86
N VAL A 588 -7.93 -26.52 3.99
CA VAL A 588 -9.25 -27.14 3.75
C VAL A 588 -9.36 -27.67 2.31
N SER A 589 -8.88 -26.90 1.34
CA SER A 589 -8.88 -27.30 -0.09
C SER A 589 -7.99 -28.51 -0.35
N LEU A 590 -6.79 -28.50 0.24
CA LEU A 590 -5.81 -29.58 0.11
C LEU A 590 -6.22 -30.86 0.86
N ILE A 591 -6.94 -30.76 1.98
CA ILE A 591 -7.56 -31.93 2.63
C ILE A 591 -8.59 -32.55 1.69
N GLU A 592 -9.43 -31.72 1.05
CA GLU A 592 -10.44 -32.22 0.11
C GLU A 592 -9.81 -32.92 -1.10
N TYR A 593 -8.65 -32.42 -1.56
CA TYR A 593 -7.82 -33.10 -2.56
C TYR A 593 -7.23 -34.42 -2.02
N ALA A 594 -6.59 -34.40 -0.85
CA ALA A 594 -5.89 -35.55 -0.29
C ALA A 594 -6.81 -36.72 0.08
N LYS A 595 -8.09 -36.44 0.39
CA LYS A 595 -9.14 -37.45 0.55
C LYS A 595 -9.40 -38.27 -0.73
N HIS A 596 -8.96 -37.80 -1.91
CA HIS A 596 -9.24 -38.41 -3.24
C HIS A 596 -7.97 -38.80 -3.99
N TYR A 597 -6.89 -38.06 -3.80
CA TYR A 597 -5.64 -38.24 -4.51
C TYR A 597 -4.49 -38.44 -3.52
N LYS A 598 -3.74 -39.52 -3.67
CA LYS A 598 -2.54 -39.75 -2.87
C LYS A 598 -1.40 -38.89 -3.38
N ASN A 599 -0.92 -37.96 -2.56
CA ASN A 599 0.24 -37.13 -2.88
C ASN A 599 1.03 -36.77 -1.61
N ASN A 600 2.21 -37.37 -1.46
CA ASN A 600 3.07 -37.16 -0.29
C ASN A 600 3.50 -35.70 -0.11
N ARG A 601 3.61 -34.91 -1.20
CA ARG A 601 3.94 -33.49 -1.11
C ARG A 601 2.80 -32.70 -0.46
N VAL A 602 1.55 -33.04 -0.79
CA VAL A 602 0.36 -32.44 -0.17
C VAL A 602 0.26 -32.82 1.29
N ASP A 603 0.48 -34.09 1.63
CA ASP A 603 0.45 -34.53 3.04
C ASP A 603 1.47 -33.79 3.90
N LYS A 604 2.71 -33.65 3.40
CA LYS A 604 3.76 -32.87 4.08
C LYS A 604 3.36 -31.40 4.22
N LEU A 605 2.81 -30.79 3.18
CA LEU A 605 2.36 -29.41 3.22
C LEU A 605 1.24 -29.21 4.26
N LEU A 606 0.24 -30.08 4.27
CA LEU A 606 -0.85 -30.03 5.26
C LEU A 606 -0.35 -30.15 6.70
N GLU A 607 0.64 -31.01 6.94
CA GLU A 607 1.26 -31.13 8.27
C GLU A 607 1.94 -29.83 8.71
N ILE A 608 2.63 -29.14 7.80
CA ILE A 608 3.29 -27.87 8.08
C ILE A 608 2.24 -26.78 8.35
N ILE A 609 1.18 -26.68 7.56
CA ILE A 609 0.06 -25.74 7.79
C ILE A 609 -0.57 -26.00 9.17
N TYR A 610 -0.88 -27.26 9.50
CA TYR A 610 -1.44 -27.66 10.79
C TYR A 610 -0.55 -27.26 11.98
N ASN A 611 0.76 -27.50 11.89
CA ASN A 611 1.68 -27.14 12.96
C ASN A 611 1.82 -25.63 13.12
N SER A 612 1.88 -24.88 12.01
CA SER A 612 1.95 -23.42 12.01
C SER A 612 0.76 -22.81 12.76
N ILE A 613 -0.47 -23.15 12.34
CA ILE A 613 -1.71 -22.62 12.94
C ILE A 613 -1.84 -23.03 14.41
N LYS A 614 -1.53 -24.29 14.73
CA LYS A 614 -1.60 -24.81 16.10
C LYS A 614 -0.63 -24.10 17.05
N MET A 615 0.55 -23.69 16.58
CA MET A 615 1.50 -22.92 17.37
C MET A 615 1.02 -21.49 17.59
N ASP A 616 0.46 -20.85 16.57
CA ASP A 616 -0.03 -19.48 16.64
C ASP A 616 -1.15 -19.33 17.67
N ILE A 617 -2.18 -20.20 17.61
CA ILE A 617 -3.30 -20.20 18.58
C ILE A 617 -2.83 -20.38 20.03
N ARG A 618 -1.70 -21.05 20.27
CA ARG A 618 -1.17 -21.29 21.63
C ARG A 618 -0.33 -20.15 22.20
N ASN A 619 0.24 -19.31 21.34
CA ASN A 619 1.27 -18.35 21.73
C ASN A 619 0.77 -16.89 21.79
N TYR A 620 -0.43 -16.60 21.28
CA TYR A 620 -0.97 -15.24 21.22
C TYR A 620 -1.93 -14.93 22.38
N ASP A 621 -1.89 -13.66 22.82
CA ASP A 621 -2.85 -13.09 23.76
C ASP A 621 -4.16 -12.84 23.01
N ILE A 622 -5.13 -13.75 23.21
CA ILE A 622 -6.40 -13.87 22.45
C ILE A 622 -7.32 -12.63 22.64
N SER A 623 -6.95 -11.71 23.54
CA SER A 623 -7.77 -10.56 23.94
C SER A 623 -8.08 -9.52 22.84
N ASN A 624 -7.48 -9.60 21.64
CA ASN A 624 -7.69 -8.64 20.54
C ASN A 624 -7.99 -9.29 19.16
N GLU A 625 -8.33 -10.59 19.09
CA GLU A 625 -8.56 -11.27 17.81
C GLU A 625 -10.04 -11.22 17.34
N ASP A 626 -10.24 -11.33 16.02
CA ASP A 626 -11.56 -11.51 15.40
C ASP A 626 -12.00 -12.97 15.60
N TYR A 627 -13.20 -13.17 16.16
CA TYR A 627 -13.72 -14.50 16.48
C TYR A 627 -14.56 -15.11 15.36
N SER A 628 -14.80 -14.39 14.27
CA SER A 628 -15.66 -14.85 13.19
C SER A 628 -15.20 -16.17 12.54
N PHE A 629 -16.12 -16.83 11.84
CA PHE A 629 -15.80 -18.10 11.17
C PHE A 629 -14.89 -17.90 9.95
N TYR A 630 -15.13 -16.87 9.12
CA TYR A 630 -14.40 -16.72 7.87
C TYR A 630 -13.06 -16.00 8.05
N ASN A 631 -13.05 -14.88 8.79
CA ASN A 631 -11.86 -14.05 8.99
C ASN A 631 -11.13 -14.32 10.31
N GLY A 632 -11.72 -15.11 11.21
CA GLY A 632 -11.28 -15.25 12.58
C GLY A 632 -10.89 -16.66 13.02
N ILE A 633 -10.66 -16.80 14.33
CA ILE A 633 -10.11 -18.00 14.97
C ILE A 633 -10.96 -19.26 14.75
N PHE A 634 -12.29 -19.12 14.58
CA PHE A 634 -13.16 -20.28 14.35
C PHE A 634 -12.92 -20.94 12.99
N GLY A 635 -12.45 -20.19 11.99
CA GLY A 635 -11.98 -20.73 10.71
C GLY A 635 -10.68 -21.52 10.85
N GLU A 636 -9.77 -21.05 11.69
CA GLU A 636 -8.53 -21.78 12.03
C GLU A 636 -8.85 -23.11 12.72
N ILE A 637 -9.72 -23.06 13.72
CA ILE A 637 -10.18 -24.23 14.46
C ILE A 637 -10.88 -25.23 13.53
N HIS A 638 -11.69 -24.75 12.58
CA HIS A 638 -12.32 -25.60 11.58
C HIS A 638 -11.29 -26.41 10.80
N PHE A 639 -10.23 -25.77 10.31
CA PHE A 639 -9.15 -26.47 9.63
C PHE A 639 -8.43 -27.48 10.55
N LEU A 640 -8.12 -27.11 11.80
CA LEU A 640 -7.49 -28.03 12.75
C LEU A 640 -8.35 -29.28 13.01
N LEU A 641 -9.67 -29.12 13.08
CA LEU A 641 -10.61 -30.23 13.22
C LEU A 641 -10.63 -31.12 11.98
N GLU A 642 -10.76 -30.54 10.78
CA GLU A 642 -10.76 -31.29 9.51
C GLU A 642 -9.45 -32.06 9.30
N TYR A 643 -8.31 -31.44 9.61
CA TYR A 643 -7.01 -32.10 9.53
C TYR A 643 -6.91 -33.25 10.52
N SER A 644 -7.36 -33.03 11.76
CA SER A 644 -7.37 -34.07 12.80
C SER A 644 -8.31 -35.22 12.47
N GLU A 645 -9.41 -34.97 11.76
CA GLU A 645 -10.27 -36.02 11.23
C GLU A 645 -9.59 -36.77 10.08
N TYR A 646 -8.98 -36.06 9.13
CA TYR A 646 -8.25 -36.65 8.02
C TYR A 646 -7.07 -37.54 8.46
N LYS A 647 -6.38 -37.19 9.56
CA LYS A 647 -5.22 -37.92 10.11
C LYS A 647 -5.55 -38.82 11.30
N ASP A 648 -6.83 -39.00 11.65
CA ASP A 648 -7.27 -39.77 12.83
C ASP A 648 -6.59 -39.35 14.15
N LEU A 649 -6.39 -38.05 14.36
CA LEU A 649 -5.79 -37.48 15.57
C LEU A 649 -6.83 -37.23 16.68
N ASN A 650 -6.37 -37.10 17.93
CA ASN A 650 -7.24 -36.79 19.07
C ASN A 650 -7.81 -35.37 18.98
N ARG A 651 -9.14 -35.28 18.79
CA ARG A 651 -9.89 -34.02 18.66
C ARG A 651 -10.35 -33.40 19.99
N LYS A 652 -10.24 -34.12 21.12
CA LYS A 652 -10.70 -33.62 22.44
C LYS A 652 -10.12 -32.25 22.84
N PRO A 653 -8.82 -31.96 22.63
CA PRO A 653 -8.27 -30.65 22.97
C PRO A 653 -8.90 -29.51 22.15
N ILE A 654 -9.24 -29.77 20.89
CA ILE A 654 -9.83 -28.76 20.01
C ILE A 654 -11.27 -28.46 20.42
N TYR A 655 -12.06 -29.49 20.77
CA TYR A 655 -13.39 -29.27 21.34
C TYR A 655 -13.37 -28.52 22.67
N SER A 656 -12.36 -28.75 23.51
CA SER A 656 -12.17 -27.99 24.75
C SER A 656 -11.91 -26.51 24.46
N LEU A 657 -11.02 -26.23 23.50
CA LEU A 657 -10.72 -24.86 23.04
C LEU A 657 -11.98 -24.17 22.52
N ILE A 658 -12.74 -24.80 21.62
CA ILE A 658 -14.01 -24.22 21.12
C ILE A 658 -14.91 -23.83 22.28
N LYS A 659 -15.08 -24.73 23.25
CA LYS A 659 -15.97 -24.46 24.38
C LYS A 659 -15.47 -23.29 25.25
N GLU A 660 -14.17 -23.19 25.46
CA GLU A 660 -13.55 -22.07 26.19
C GLU A 660 -13.80 -20.74 25.48
N GLU A 661 -13.50 -20.68 24.18
CA GLU A 661 -13.72 -19.49 23.35
C GLU A 661 -15.19 -19.08 23.30
N LEU A 662 -16.12 -20.03 23.10
CA LEU A 662 -17.56 -19.75 23.07
C LEU A 662 -18.08 -19.08 24.35
N ASN A 663 -17.49 -19.41 25.50
CA ASN A 663 -17.86 -18.79 26.78
C ASN A 663 -17.29 -17.39 26.95
N GLY A 664 -16.13 -17.11 26.32
CA GLY A 664 -15.44 -15.82 26.35
C GLY A 664 -15.97 -14.76 25.38
N ILE A 665 -16.79 -15.15 24.39
CA ILE A 665 -17.28 -14.24 23.35
C ILE A 665 -18.06 -13.03 23.91
N THR A 666 -17.61 -11.85 23.48
CA THR A 666 -18.22 -10.52 23.68
C THR A 666 -18.43 -9.80 22.34
N GLU A 667 -19.08 -8.64 22.36
CA GLU A 667 -19.33 -7.83 21.15
C GLU A 667 -18.02 -7.27 20.54
N GLU A 668 -17.03 -6.96 21.37
CA GLU A 668 -15.73 -6.39 20.94
C GLU A 668 -14.90 -7.36 20.08
N ASN A 669 -15.25 -8.64 20.07
CA ASN A 669 -14.58 -9.68 19.31
C ASN A 669 -14.98 -9.74 17.82
N PHE A 670 -15.91 -8.90 17.37
CA PHE A 670 -16.42 -8.91 16.00
C PHE A 670 -16.27 -7.56 15.32
N SER A 671 -15.79 -7.60 14.08
CA SER A 671 -15.66 -6.41 13.23
C SER A 671 -16.99 -5.98 12.61
N THR A 672 -17.92 -6.93 12.43
CA THR A 672 -19.24 -6.71 11.82
C THR A 672 -20.30 -7.65 12.42
N THR A 673 -21.57 -7.47 12.03
CA THR A 673 -22.68 -8.35 12.44
C THR A 673 -23.05 -9.40 11.40
N ASP A 674 -22.24 -9.54 10.34
CA ASP A 674 -22.56 -10.37 9.18
C ASP A 674 -22.01 -11.81 9.27
N ILE A 675 -22.08 -12.57 8.18
CA ILE A 675 -21.61 -13.97 8.15
C ILE A 675 -20.08 -14.06 8.15
N ILE A 676 -19.39 -13.10 7.52
CA ILE A 676 -17.94 -13.13 7.32
C ILE A 676 -17.22 -12.70 8.60
N GLY A 677 -17.61 -11.58 9.19
CA GLY A 677 -16.95 -10.96 10.34
C GLY A 677 -17.76 -11.03 11.64
N GLY A 678 -18.86 -11.76 11.67
CA GLY A 678 -19.78 -11.79 12.81
C GLY A 678 -20.22 -13.17 13.30
N LEU A 679 -21.06 -13.15 14.35
CA LEU A 679 -21.65 -14.31 15.02
C LEU A 679 -22.46 -15.26 14.12
N PRO A 680 -23.28 -14.78 13.15
CA PRO A 680 -24.07 -15.67 12.30
C PRO A 680 -23.24 -16.80 11.64
N GLY A 681 -22.01 -16.49 11.21
CA GLY A 681 -21.12 -17.48 10.60
C GLY A 681 -20.74 -18.62 11.57
N ILE A 682 -20.47 -18.29 12.84
CA ILE A 682 -20.16 -19.28 13.89
C ILE A 682 -21.39 -20.16 14.18
N ILE A 683 -22.57 -19.55 14.30
CA ILE A 683 -23.82 -20.27 14.58
C ILE A 683 -24.11 -21.29 13.48
N ILE A 684 -24.00 -20.88 12.22
CA ILE A 684 -24.21 -21.75 11.05
C ILE A 684 -23.19 -22.89 11.04
N TYR A 685 -21.92 -22.58 11.26
CA TYR A 685 -20.85 -23.58 11.32
C TYR A 685 -21.09 -24.65 12.39
N LEU A 686 -21.36 -24.23 13.63
CA LEU A 686 -21.55 -25.17 14.74
C LEU A 686 -22.84 -25.98 14.61
N TYR A 687 -23.92 -25.35 14.11
CA TYR A 687 -25.18 -26.04 13.80
C TYR A 687 -24.93 -27.18 12.79
N ASN A 688 -24.25 -26.88 11.69
CA ASN A 688 -23.97 -27.87 10.64
C ASN A 688 -23.01 -28.98 11.10
N LYS A 689 -22.10 -28.68 12.02
CA LYS A 689 -21.25 -29.67 12.70
C LYS A 689 -22.01 -30.49 13.77
N LYS A 690 -23.22 -30.08 14.14
CA LYS A 690 -24.06 -30.73 15.16
C LYS A 690 -23.38 -30.85 16.52
N ILE A 691 -22.71 -29.77 16.95
CA ILE A 691 -21.99 -29.68 18.23
C ILE A 691 -22.43 -28.43 19.01
N PHE A 692 -22.27 -28.44 20.34
CA PHE A 692 -22.48 -27.29 21.22
C PHE A 692 -23.86 -26.61 21.11
N THR A 693 -24.93 -27.41 20.98
CA THR A 693 -26.31 -26.92 20.80
C THR A 693 -26.73 -25.90 21.86
N PHE A 694 -26.38 -26.12 23.13
CA PHE A 694 -26.73 -25.20 24.22
C PHE A 694 -26.01 -23.85 24.07
N GLU A 695 -24.72 -23.88 23.75
CA GLU A 695 -23.90 -22.70 23.53
C GLU A 695 -24.37 -21.92 22.30
N ILE A 696 -24.74 -22.60 21.19
CA ILE A 696 -25.31 -21.97 19.98
C ILE A 696 -26.56 -21.17 20.33
N ILE A 697 -27.50 -21.76 21.08
CA ILE A 697 -28.75 -21.07 21.46
C ILE A 697 -28.44 -19.83 22.30
N ASN A 698 -27.52 -19.92 23.26
CA ASN A 698 -27.11 -18.76 24.07
C ASN A 698 -26.44 -17.68 23.24
N LEU A 699 -25.59 -18.04 22.27
CA LEU A 699 -25.03 -17.09 21.32
C LEU A 699 -26.12 -16.45 20.47
N GLY A 700 -27.11 -17.19 20.00
CA GLY A 700 -28.25 -16.64 19.28
C GLY A 700 -29.04 -15.62 20.10
N ARG A 701 -29.23 -15.87 21.40
CA ARG A 701 -29.86 -14.91 22.31
C ARG A 701 -29.03 -13.63 22.47
N LYS A 702 -27.70 -13.73 22.56
CA LYS A 702 -26.79 -12.57 22.54
C LYS A 702 -26.80 -11.84 21.18
N MET A 703 -26.85 -12.59 20.08
CA MET A 703 -26.86 -12.06 18.72
C MET A 703 -28.06 -11.12 18.51
N ILE A 704 -29.25 -11.46 19.03
CA ILE A 704 -30.42 -10.57 18.97
C ILE A 704 -30.14 -9.20 19.60
N SER A 705 -29.39 -9.13 20.72
CA SER A 705 -29.03 -7.83 21.31
C SER A 705 -27.97 -7.06 20.52
N PHE A 706 -27.19 -7.74 19.68
CA PHE A 706 -26.11 -7.15 18.88
C PHE A 706 -26.51 -6.79 17.45
N ILE A 707 -27.61 -7.37 16.93
CA ILE A 707 -28.19 -6.96 15.66
C ILE A 707 -28.79 -5.57 15.86
N GLN A 708 -27.95 -4.55 15.79
CA GLN A 708 -28.38 -3.22 15.42
C GLN A 708 -28.90 -3.34 13.98
N PHE A 709 -30.10 -2.83 13.70
CA PHE A 709 -30.64 -2.79 12.36
C PHE A 709 -29.73 -1.95 11.46
N GLN A 710 -28.66 -2.55 10.93
CA GLN A 710 -27.82 -1.97 9.89
C GLN A 710 -28.65 -1.79 8.61
N ASP A 711 -28.06 -1.07 7.65
CA ASP A 711 -28.64 -0.81 6.35
C ASP A 711 -29.26 -2.08 5.76
N ASN A 712 -30.46 -1.94 5.20
CA ASN A 712 -31.18 -3.06 4.61
C ASN A 712 -30.38 -3.61 3.41
N VAL A 713 -29.74 -4.77 3.52
CA VAL A 713 -28.91 -5.36 2.45
C VAL A 713 -29.39 -6.75 2.07
N ALA A 714 -29.71 -6.93 0.80
CA ALA A 714 -30.14 -8.20 0.21
C ALA A 714 -28.95 -9.10 -0.15
N SER A 715 -28.31 -9.70 0.86
CA SER A 715 -27.14 -10.56 0.67
C SER A 715 -27.02 -11.65 1.74
N TYR A 716 -26.39 -12.78 1.38
CA TYR A 716 -26.00 -13.81 2.35
C TYR A 716 -24.79 -13.40 3.19
N ALA A 717 -23.65 -13.07 2.57
CA ALA A 717 -22.43 -12.90 3.35
C ALA A 717 -22.41 -11.62 4.20
N HIS A 718 -22.94 -10.52 3.66
CA HIS A 718 -22.90 -9.18 4.26
C HIS A 718 -24.30 -8.61 4.57
N GLY A 719 -25.35 -9.44 4.57
CA GLY A 719 -26.73 -8.93 4.62
C GLY A 719 -27.73 -9.84 5.34
N ASN A 720 -29.00 -9.50 5.19
CA ASN A 720 -30.09 -10.09 5.97
C ASN A 720 -30.25 -11.58 5.69
N SER A 721 -30.02 -12.06 4.47
CA SER A 721 -30.13 -13.49 4.11
C SER A 721 -29.23 -14.40 4.95
N GLY A 722 -28.04 -13.95 5.34
CA GLY A 722 -27.15 -14.70 6.21
C GLY A 722 -27.68 -14.78 7.64
N ILE A 723 -28.07 -13.62 8.17
CA ILE A 723 -28.64 -13.49 9.52
C ILE A 723 -29.92 -14.32 9.63
N MET A 724 -30.84 -14.19 8.66
CA MET A 724 -32.06 -15.00 8.58
C MET A 724 -31.77 -16.50 8.58
N THR A 725 -30.71 -16.95 7.91
CA THR A 725 -30.31 -18.37 7.92
C THR A 725 -29.90 -18.83 9.32
N SER A 726 -29.14 -18.03 10.07
CA SER A 726 -28.79 -18.38 11.45
C SER A 726 -30.02 -18.38 12.38
N LEU A 727 -30.98 -17.46 12.16
CA LEU A 727 -32.24 -17.41 12.90
C LEU A 727 -33.12 -18.64 12.68
N VAL A 728 -33.22 -19.12 11.44
CA VAL A 728 -33.95 -20.36 11.11
C VAL A 728 -33.34 -21.56 11.85
N TYR A 729 -32.02 -21.68 11.91
CA TYR A 729 -31.35 -22.73 12.68
C TYR A 729 -31.59 -22.61 14.18
N LEU A 730 -31.53 -21.39 14.73
CA LEU A 730 -31.82 -21.14 16.14
C LEU A 730 -33.27 -21.50 16.48
N TYR A 731 -34.22 -21.18 15.59
CA TYR A 731 -35.61 -21.56 15.75
C TYR A 731 -35.79 -23.08 15.69
N GLU A 732 -35.13 -23.78 14.78
CA GLU A 732 -35.16 -25.24 14.71
C GLU A 732 -34.67 -25.88 16.02
N LEU A 733 -33.56 -25.39 16.57
CA LEU A 733 -32.93 -25.93 17.77
C LEU A 733 -33.70 -25.61 19.07
N SER A 734 -34.24 -24.40 19.19
CA SER A 734 -34.80 -23.88 20.45
C SER A 734 -36.32 -23.81 20.49
N LYS A 735 -36.98 -23.71 19.33
CA LYS A 735 -38.40 -23.36 19.18
C LYS A 735 -38.79 -22.04 19.84
N GLU A 736 -37.84 -21.16 20.13
CA GLU A 736 -38.13 -19.82 20.68
C GLU A 736 -38.70 -18.90 19.59
N GLN A 737 -39.94 -18.46 19.79
CA GLN A 737 -40.71 -17.70 18.79
C GLN A 737 -40.02 -16.41 18.33
N LYS A 738 -39.28 -15.73 19.21
CA LYS A 738 -38.53 -14.50 18.87
C LYS A 738 -37.57 -14.65 17.69
N PHE A 739 -37.01 -15.84 17.47
CA PHE A 739 -36.12 -16.08 16.33
C PHE A 739 -36.92 -16.14 15.02
N LEU A 740 -38.10 -16.77 15.04
CA LEU A 740 -38.99 -16.83 13.89
C LEU A 740 -39.60 -15.46 13.58
N ASP A 741 -40.02 -14.70 14.60
CA ASP A 741 -40.58 -13.36 14.41
C ASP A 741 -39.56 -12.42 13.76
N LEU A 742 -38.31 -12.42 14.25
CA LEU A 742 -37.22 -11.63 13.66
C LEU A 742 -36.85 -12.11 12.25
N PHE A 743 -36.88 -13.41 11.98
CA PHE A 743 -36.69 -13.94 10.63
C PHE A 743 -37.73 -13.38 9.65
N LEU A 744 -39.01 -13.40 10.03
CA LEU A 744 -40.09 -12.88 9.19
C LEU A 744 -39.97 -11.36 8.97
N GLU A 745 -39.66 -10.61 10.02
CA GLU A 745 -39.42 -9.17 9.93
C GLU A 745 -38.27 -8.83 8.96
N LEU A 746 -37.14 -9.54 9.07
CA LEU A 746 -36.00 -9.33 8.18
C LEU A 746 -36.29 -9.78 6.74
N TRP A 747 -37.14 -10.80 6.55
CA TRP A 747 -37.52 -11.24 5.21
C TRP A 747 -38.40 -10.20 4.52
N ASP A 748 -39.38 -9.63 5.24
CA ASP A 748 -40.21 -8.52 4.76
C ASP A 748 -39.35 -7.30 4.44
N LYS A 749 -38.40 -6.96 5.32
CA LYS A 749 -37.46 -5.86 5.10
C LYS A 749 -36.60 -6.10 3.87
N GLU A 750 -36.00 -7.28 3.69
CA GLU A 750 -35.20 -7.58 2.50
C GLU A 750 -36.05 -7.53 1.21
N ASN A 751 -37.34 -7.86 1.27
CA ASN A 751 -38.27 -7.75 0.14
C ASN A 751 -38.59 -6.32 -0.27
N GLU A 752 -38.33 -5.30 0.56
CA GLU A 752 -38.40 -3.89 0.14
C GLU A 752 -37.39 -3.56 -0.97
N LEU A 753 -36.31 -4.36 -1.07
CA LEU A 753 -35.26 -4.22 -2.09
C LEU A 753 -35.59 -4.99 -3.37
N LYS A 754 -36.77 -5.62 -3.45
CA LYS A 754 -37.15 -6.46 -4.58
C LYS A 754 -37.29 -5.62 -5.85
N LEU A 755 -36.63 -6.06 -6.93
CA LEU A 755 -36.74 -5.46 -8.26
C LEU A 755 -37.70 -6.28 -9.13
N ASN A 756 -37.92 -5.82 -10.37
CA ASN A 756 -38.59 -6.63 -11.40
C ASN A 756 -37.90 -7.99 -11.63
N LEU A 757 -36.58 -8.03 -11.43
CA LEU A 757 -35.75 -9.22 -11.45
C LEU A 757 -34.64 -9.05 -10.43
N GLY A 758 -34.54 -9.98 -9.47
CA GLY A 758 -33.54 -9.95 -8.40
C GLY A 758 -33.86 -8.94 -7.29
N TRP A 759 -32.81 -8.58 -6.54
CA TRP A 759 -32.87 -7.64 -5.42
C TRP A 759 -31.79 -6.56 -5.61
N GLN A 760 -32.08 -5.35 -5.17
CA GLN A 760 -31.20 -4.20 -5.27
C GLN A 760 -29.88 -4.41 -4.55
N ASP A 761 -28.78 -4.14 -5.24
CA ASP A 761 -27.46 -3.97 -4.62
C ASP A 761 -27.25 -2.50 -4.26
N ASN A 762 -27.33 -2.18 -2.97
CA ASN A 762 -27.22 -0.80 -2.47
C ASN A 762 -25.85 -0.15 -2.72
N ARG A 763 -24.84 -0.94 -3.13
CA ARG A 763 -23.53 -0.42 -3.53
C ARG A 763 -23.56 0.22 -4.92
N LYS A 764 -24.60 -0.06 -5.71
CA LYS A 764 -24.79 0.50 -7.05
C LYS A 764 -25.65 1.77 -6.98
N ASN A 765 -25.22 2.82 -7.68
CA ASN A 765 -25.98 4.08 -7.80
C ASN A 765 -27.24 3.97 -8.67
N VAL A 766 -27.45 2.81 -9.32
CA VAL A 766 -28.57 2.53 -10.23
C VAL A 766 -29.33 1.32 -9.71
N ALA A 767 -30.63 1.27 -10.01
CA ALA A 767 -31.47 0.12 -9.64
C ALA A 767 -31.02 -1.14 -10.40
N ASP A 768 -30.18 -1.97 -9.76
CA ASP A 768 -29.51 -3.11 -10.37
C ASP A 768 -29.13 -4.14 -9.28
N TYR A 769 -28.93 -5.39 -9.71
CA TYR A 769 -28.63 -6.52 -8.85
C TYR A 769 -27.19 -7.00 -9.01
N SER A 770 -26.77 -7.91 -8.13
CA SER A 770 -25.51 -8.64 -8.23
C SER A 770 -25.76 -10.14 -8.17
N VAL A 771 -24.81 -10.95 -8.66
CA VAL A 771 -24.97 -12.41 -8.85
C VAL A 771 -23.89 -13.22 -8.13
N TYR A 772 -23.34 -12.65 -7.07
CA TYR A 772 -22.26 -13.25 -6.28
C TYR A 772 -22.77 -13.88 -5.00
N TRP A 773 -21.94 -14.73 -4.37
CA TRP A 773 -22.24 -15.28 -3.06
C TRP A 773 -22.14 -14.21 -1.96
N CYS A 774 -21.17 -13.30 -2.07
CA CYS A 774 -20.96 -12.25 -1.06
C CYS A 774 -21.98 -11.12 -1.10
N HIS A 775 -22.49 -10.79 -2.28
CA HIS A 775 -23.47 -9.75 -2.52
C HIS A 775 -24.35 -10.17 -3.70
N GLY A 776 -25.53 -10.72 -3.42
CA GLY A 776 -26.57 -10.94 -4.43
C GLY A 776 -27.05 -12.38 -4.60
N ALA A 777 -27.48 -12.69 -5.83
CA ALA A 777 -28.42 -13.77 -6.11
C ALA A 777 -27.93 -15.17 -5.73
N THR A 778 -26.63 -15.44 -5.83
CA THR A 778 -26.07 -16.76 -5.50
C THR A 778 -26.15 -17.04 -4.01
N GLY A 779 -25.80 -16.06 -3.18
CA GLY A 779 -25.91 -16.18 -1.72
C GLY A 779 -27.38 -16.30 -1.28
N GLN A 780 -28.25 -15.50 -1.89
CA GLN A 780 -29.69 -15.56 -1.62
C GLN A 780 -30.28 -16.92 -2.00
N LEU A 781 -29.94 -17.46 -3.17
CA LEU A 781 -30.40 -18.78 -3.61
C LEU A 781 -30.00 -19.86 -2.61
N LEU A 782 -28.75 -19.82 -2.15
CA LEU A 782 -28.23 -20.70 -1.12
C LEU A 782 -29.06 -20.62 0.17
N ALA A 783 -29.32 -19.40 0.66
CA ALA A 783 -30.13 -19.19 1.87
C ALA A 783 -31.56 -19.74 1.70
N ARG A 784 -32.22 -19.45 0.58
CA ARG A 784 -33.62 -19.87 0.35
C ARG A 784 -33.78 -21.37 0.22
N MET A 785 -32.86 -22.04 -0.48
CA MET A 785 -32.84 -23.49 -0.54
C MET A 785 -32.68 -24.09 0.85
N ASN A 786 -31.85 -23.50 1.70
CA ASN A 786 -31.65 -23.98 3.05
C ASN A 786 -32.89 -23.78 3.92
N TRP A 787 -33.58 -22.64 3.84
CA TRP A 787 -34.83 -22.43 4.58
C TRP A 787 -35.91 -23.41 4.14
N LEU A 788 -35.99 -23.72 2.84
CA LEU A 788 -36.92 -24.72 2.31
C LEU A 788 -36.64 -26.12 2.89
N GLU A 789 -35.38 -26.54 2.96
CA GLU A 789 -35.01 -27.82 3.57
C GLU A 789 -35.33 -27.91 5.06
N ILE A 790 -35.22 -26.80 5.79
CA ILE A 790 -35.63 -26.75 7.20
C ILE A 790 -37.16 -26.77 7.31
N ASP A 791 -37.87 -26.01 6.47
CA ASP A 791 -39.33 -26.02 6.45
C ASP A 791 -39.91 -27.40 6.12
N GLU A 792 -39.27 -28.18 5.25
CA GLU A 792 -39.64 -29.57 4.99
C GLU A 792 -39.53 -30.48 6.22
N LYS A 793 -38.67 -30.13 7.20
CA LYS A 793 -38.49 -30.89 8.44
C LYS A 793 -39.44 -30.45 9.55
N ILE A 794 -39.68 -29.14 9.69
CA ILE A 794 -40.35 -28.57 10.87
C ILE A 794 -41.60 -27.73 10.57
N HIS A 795 -41.93 -27.53 9.28
CA HIS A 795 -43.14 -26.85 8.80
C HIS A 795 -43.42 -25.52 9.51
N PHE A 796 -42.44 -24.60 9.48
CA PHE A 796 -42.52 -23.32 10.17
C PHE A 796 -43.15 -22.20 9.33
N LEU A 797 -43.26 -22.40 8.02
CA LEU A 797 -43.87 -21.45 7.08
C LEU A 797 -45.34 -21.79 6.83
N SER A 798 -46.15 -20.74 6.66
CA SER A 798 -47.52 -20.89 6.14
C SER A 798 -47.50 -21.33 4.66
N PRO A 799 -48.59 -21.93 4.14
CA PRO A 799 -48.67 -22.35 2.74
C PRO A 799 -48.39 -21.22 1.73
N SER A 800 -48.80 -19.98 2.04
CA SER A 800 -48.53 -18.80 1.20
C SER A 800 -47.06 -18.39 1.23
N GLN A 801 -46.43 -18.38 2.39
CA GLN A 801 -44.99 -18.09 2.53
C GLN A 801 -44.14 -19.16 1.83
N LEU A 802 -44.49 -20.44 1.99
CA LEU A 802 -43.82 -21.54 1.30
C LEU A 802 -43.96 -21.44 -0.23
N HIS A 803 -45.13 -21.04 -0.72
CA HIS A 803 -45.32 -20.77 -2.14
C HIS A 803 -44.42 -19.63 -2.63
N TYR A 804 -44.35 -18.52 -1.88
CA TYR A 804 -43.52 -17.38 -2.19
C TYR A 804 -42.02 -17.72 -2.20
N LEU A 805 -41.53 -18.44 -1.19
CA LEU A 805 -40.15 -18.95 -1.12
C LEU A 805 -39.78 -19.77 -2.37
N LYS A 806 -40.69 -20.65 -2.83
CA LYS A 806 -40.48 -21.45 -4.04
C LYS A 806 -40.44 -20.61 -5.31
N LEU A 807 -41.11 -19.46 -5.35
CA LEU A 807 -40.99 -18.51 -6.46
C LEU A 807 -39.64 -17.79 -6.44
N GLU A 808 -39.20 -17.30 -5.27
CA GLU A 808 -37.88 -16.69 -5.10
C GLU A 808 -36.75 -17.62 -5.57
N ILE A 809 -36.79 -18.90 -5.15
CA ILE A 809 -35.80 -19.91 -5.55
C ILE A 809 -35.74 -20.05 -7.09
N ARG A 810 -36.88 -20.09 -7.77
CA ARG A 810 -36.91 -20.23 -9.24
C ARG A 810 -36.32 -19.00 -9.93
N GLU A 811 -36.66 -17.81 -9.44
CA GLU A 811 -36.16 -16.55 -9.99
C GLU A 811 -34.65 -16.42 -9.79
N LEU A 812 -34.17 -16.62 -8.56
CA LEU A 812 -32.76 -16.59 -8.19
C LEU A 812 -31.95 -17.60 -9.00
N LYS A 813 -32.44 -18.84 -9.13
CA LYS A 813 -31.83 -19.86 -9.99
C LYS A 813 -31.71 -19.41 -11.44
N SER A 814 -32.75 -18.80 -11.99
CA SER A 814 -32.74 -18.31 -13.38
C SER A 814 -31.72 -17.18 -13.55
N LEU A 815 -31.63 -16.29 -12.55
CA LEU A 815 -30.70 -15.17 -12.54
C LEU A 815 -29.24 -15.66 -12.48
N VAL A 816 -28.91 -16.54 -11.54
CA VAL A 816 -27.56 -17.09 -11.40
C VAL A 816 -27.15 -17.88 -12.65
N ALA A 817 -28.06 -18.66 -13.25
CA ALA A 817 -27.75 -19.43 -14.46
C ALA A 817 -27.52 -18.56 -15.71
N SER A 818 -28.19 -17.42 -15.81
CA SER A 818 -28.13 -16.55 -17.00
C SER A 818 -27.05 -15.47 -16.91
N LYS A 819 -26.71 -15.02 -15.70
CA LYS A 819 -25.77 -13.92 -15.45
C LYS A 819 -24.53 -14.36 -14.68
N GLY A 820 -24.68 -15.20 -13.65
CA GLY A 820 -23.55 -15.62 -12.83
C GLY A 820 -22.53 -16.55 -13.52
N LEU A 821 -22.87 -17.13 -14.67
CA LEU A 821 -21.99 -18.03 -15.42
C LEU A 821 -21.20 -17.34 -16.56
N ILE A 822 -21.34 -16.03 -16.70
CA ILE A 822 -20.61 -15.23 -17.73
C ILE A 822 -19.66 -14.20 -17.11
N GLU A 823 -19.38 -14.34 -15.81
CA GLU A 823 -18.50 -13.45 -15.03
C GLU A 823 -17.01 -13.66 -15.39
N ASP A 824 -16.13 -12.70 -15.11
CA ASP A 824 -14.71 -12.74 -15.49
C ASP A 824 -13.78 -13.18 -14.34
N ASN A 825 -14.33 -13.82 -13.30
CA ASN A 825 -13.62 -14.31 -12.13
C ASN A 825 -14.05 -15.74 -11.78
N PHE A 826 -13.10 -16.61 -11.45
CA PHE A 826 -13.35 -18.03 -11.18
C PHE A 826 -13.41 -18.35 -9.69
N CYS A 827 -13.23 -17.39 -8.77
CA CYS A 827 -13.22 -17.66 -7.33
C CYS A 827 -14.59 -18.11 -6.76
N LEU A 828 -14.62 -18.48 -5.47
CA LEU A 828 -15.84 -18.92 -4.78
C LEU A 828 -16.74 -17.75 -4.34
N CYS A 829 -16.16 -16.65 -3.88
CA CYS A 829 -16.87 -15.53 -3.27
C CYS A 829 -17.73 -14.74 -4.28
N HIS A 830 -17.11 -14.36 -5.39
CA HIS A 830 -17.71 -13.52 -6.44
C HIS A 830 -17.25 -14.01 -7.81
N GLY A 831 -17.37 -15.31 -8.03
CA GLY A 831 -16.93 -15.93 -9.27
C GLY A 831 -17.72 -17.17 -9.64
N ILE A 832 -17.39 -17.69 -10.82
CA ILE A 832 -18.09 -18.79 -11.47
C ILE A 832 -18.07 -20.05 -10.60
N ALA A 833 -16.97 -20.35 -9.90
CA ALA A 833 -16.89 -21.56 -9.08
C ALA A 833 -17.94 -21.58 -7.97
N GLY A 834 -18.15 -20.44 -7.29
CA GLY A 834 -19.20 -20.31 -6.28
C GLY A 834 -20.59 -20.49 -6.87
N ASN A 835 -20.85 -19.81 -7.99
CA ASN A 835 -22.12 -19.89 -8.72
C ASN A 835 -22.41 -21.33 -9.18
N ILE A 836 -21.42 -22.04 -9.71
CA ILE A 836 -21.55 -23.44 -10.12
C ILE A 836 -21.83 -24.34 -8.92
N LEU A 837 -21.17 -24.17 -7.77
CA LEU A 837 -21.43 -25.00 -6.60
C LEU A 837 -22.88 -24.89 -6.12
N VAL A 838 -23.41 -23.67 -6.04
CA VAL A 838 -24.81 -23.43 -5.64
C VAL A 838 -25.78 -23.99 -6.68
N LEU A 839 -25.53 -23.77 -7.98
CA LEU A 839 -26.37 -24.32 -9.04
C LEU A 839 -26.32 -25.85 -9.09
N ASN A 840 -25.17 -26.47 -8.83
CA ASN A 840 -25.01 -27.91 -8.78
C ASN A 840 -25.76 -28.51 -7.58
N TYR A 841 -25.75 -27.81 -6.44
CA TYR A 841 -26.57 -28.18 -5.27
C TYR A 841 -28.06 -28.12 -5.62
N TYR A 842 -28.53 -27.00 -6.20
CA TYR A 842 -29.91 -26.88 -6.68
C TYR A 842 -30.28 -28.01 -7.64
N ASN A 843 -29.39 -28.27 -8.60
CA ASN A 843 -29.62 -29.22 -9.68
C ASN A 843 -29.90 -30.64 -9.17
N LYS A 844 -29.16 -31.05 -8.14
CA LYS A 844 -29.23 -32.38 -7.53
C LYS A 844 -30.32 -32.52 -6.49
N CYS A 845 -30.50 -31.52 -5.63
CA CYS A 845 -31.45 -31.60 -4.53
C CYS A 845 -32.88 -31.21 -4.94
N PHE A 846 -33.07 -30.36 -5.95
CA PHE A 846 -34.38 -29.75 -6.24
C PHE A 846 -34.89 -29.91 -7.69
N SER A 847 -34.02 -30.24 -8.66
CA SER A 847 -34.37 -30.10 -10.09
C SER A 847 -34.32 -31.37 -10.93
N ASN A 848 -34.07 -32.54 -10.32
CA ASN A 848 -33.86 -33.81 -11.03
C ASN A 848 -32.89 -33.68 -12.23
N ASN A 849 -31.74 -33.02 -12.03
CA ASN A 849 -30.65 -32.91 -13.00
C ASN A 849 -30.92 -32.07 -14.27
N SER A 850 -31.91 -31.17 -14.25
CA SER A 850 -32.28 -30.31 -15.41
C SER A 850 -31.18 -29.34 -15.90
N MET A 851 -30.16 -29.06 -15.08
CA MET A 851 -29.11 -28.06 -15.37
C MET A 851 -27.74 -28.67 -15.70
N ASN A 852 -27.62 -30.00 -15.76
CA ASN A 852 -26.34 -30.71 -15.98
C ASN A 852 -25.55 -30.17 -17.17
N SER A 853 -26.21 -29.94 -18.31
CA SER A 853 -25.55 -29.48 -19.53
C SER A 853 -24.97 -28.06 -19.42
N ILE A 854 -25.65 -27.17 -18.68
CA ILE A 854 -25.18 -25.79 -18.47
C ILE A 854 -23.99 -25.80 -17.50
N ILE A 855 -24.09 -26.53 -16.40
CA ILE A 855 -23.02 -26.64 -15.40
C ILE A 855 -21.76 -27.26 -16.01
N HIS A 856 -21.90 -28.40 -16.68
CA HIS A 856 -20.78 -29.13 -17.28
C HIS A 856 -20.03 -28.30 -18.33
N ARG A 857 -20.77 -27.59 -19.19
CA ARG A 857 -20.19 -26.69 -20.19
C ARG A 857 -19.38 -25.54 -19.57
N ASN A 858 -19.88 -24.95 -18.49
CA ASN A 858 -19.16 -23.87 -17.81
C ASN A 858 -17.92 -24.36 -17.07
N ILE A 859 -17.98 -25.53 -16.41
CA ILE A 859 -16.79 -26.17 -15.84
C ILE A 859 -15.72 -26.40 -16.90
N LYS A 860 -16.10 -26.94 -18.06
CA LYS A 860 -15.13 -27.15 -19.16
C LYS A 860 -14.52 -25.84 -19.66
N SER A 861 -15.32 -24.78 -19.74
CA SER A 861 -14.85 -23.48 -20.21
C SER A 861 -13.82 -22.84 -19.25
N ILE A 862 -14.06 -22.88 -17.94
CA ILE A 862 -13.11 -22.34 -16.97
C ILE A 862 -11.85 -23.21 -16.85
N VAL A 863 -11.96 -24.53 -17.03
CA VAL A 863 -10.83 -25.46 -17.01
C VAL A 863 -9.93 -25.25 -18.23
N GLU A 864 -10.52 -25.14 -19.43
CA GLU A 864 -9.78 -24.87 -20.66
C GLU A 864 -9.03 -23.54 -20.58
N TYR A 865 -9.73 -22.48 -20.13
CA TYR A 865 -9.10 -21.18 -19.93
C TYR A 865 -7.98 -21.26 -18.88
N GLY A 866 -8.26 -21.87 -17.73
CA GLY A 866 -7.30 -22.01 -16.63
C GLY A 866 -6.01 -22.71 -17.03
N LEU A 867 -6.11 -23.75 -17.88
CA LEU A 867 -4.95 -24.50 -18.36
C LEU A 867 -4.16 -23.78 -19.47
N ASN A 868 -4.82 -23.04 -20.36
CA ASN A 868 -4.18 -22.41 -21.52
C ASN A 868 -3.71 -20.98 -21.23
N GLU A 869 -4.51 -20.21 -20.50
CA GLU A 869 -4.32 -18.78 -20.26
C GLU A 869 -4.04 -18.46 -18.78
N GLY A 870 -4.18 -19.43 -17.88
CA GLY A 870 -4.06 -19.26 -16.43
C GLY A 870 -5.39 -18.98 -15.73
N TRP A 871 -5.39 -19.11 -14.41
CA TRP A 871 -6.62 -19.06 -13.60
C TRP A 871 -7.03 -17.62 -13.28
N LEU A 872 -8.23 -17.20 -13.70
CA LEU A 872 -8.75 -15.87 -13.38
C LEU A 872 -9.27 -15.84 -11.94
N CYS A 873 -8.51 -15.24 -11.03
CA CYS A 873 -8.96 -15.00 -9.65
C CYS A 873 -8.31 -13.76 -9.07
N GLY A 874 -9.06 -12.99 -8.29
CA GLY A 874 -8.60 -11.69 -7.79
C GLY A 874 -8.43 -10.70 -8.96
N PHE A 875 -7.20 -10.23 -9.18
CA PHE A 875 -6.90 -9.15 -10.14
C PHE A 875 -6.35 -9.62 -11.50
N GLY A 876 -6.48 -10.92 -11.80
CA GLY A 876 -6.14 -11.50 -13.10
C GLY A 876 -5.53 -12.91 -13.00
N ASN A 877 -4.70 -13.27 -13.98
CA ASN A 877 -4.05 -14.58 -14.12
C ASN A 877 -2.51 -14.56 -13.91
N LYS A 878 -1.92 -13.38 -13.68
CA LYS A 878 -0.45 -13.22 -13.55
C LYS A 878 0.06 -13.44 -12.12
N PHE A 879 -0.76 -13.08 -11.15
CA PHE A 879 -0.50 -13.26 -9.73
C PHE A 879 -1.78 -13.79 -9.11
N TYR A 880 -1.68 -14.97 -8.52
CA TYR A 880 -2.82 -15.65 -7.95
C TYR A 880 -3.05 -15.17 -6.52
N SER A 881 -4.31 -14.92 -6.18
CA SER A 881 -4.75 -15.05 -4.80
C SER A 881 -4.80 -16.55 -4.47
N TYR A 882 -4.27 -16.95 -3.31
CA TYR A 882 -4.23 -18.36 -2.91
C TYR A 882 -5.36 -18.75 -1.98
N GLY A 883 -6.08 -17.78 -1.42
CA GLY A 883 -7.19 -18.01 -0.49
C GLY A 883 -8.29 -18.93 -1.02
N LEU A 884 -9.07 -19.52 -0.11
CA LEU A 884 -10.18 -20.39 -0.47
C LEU A 884 -11.34 -19.61 -1.11
N MET A 885 -11.70 -18.46 -0.56
CA MET A 885 -12.88 -17.73 -1.03
C MET A 885 -12.58 -16.86 -2.26
N THR A 886 -11.38 -16.31 -2.36
CA THR A 886 -11.00 -15.34 -3.40
C THR A 886 -9.99 -15.86 -4.42
N GLY A 887 -9.45 -17.07 -4.22
CA GLY A 887 -8.27 -17.55 -4.94
C GLY A 887 -8.38 -18.94 -5.56
N ILE A 888 -7.23 -19.43 -6.04
CA ILE A 888 -7.10 -20.71 -6.76
C ILE A 888 -7.44 -21.93 -5.90
N SER A 889 -7.30 -21.84 -4.57
CA SER A 889 -7.70 -22.93 -3.67
C SER A 889 -9.21 -23.15 -3.70
N GLY A 890 -10.00 -22.08 -3.86
CA GLY A 890 -11.45 -22.17 -4.08
C GLY A 890 -11.84 -22.84 -5.38
N ILE A 891 -11.11 -22.55 -6.46
CA ILE A 891 -11.31 -23.19 -7.76
C ILE A 891 -11.03 -24.69 -7.63
N LEU A 892 -9.91 -25.05 -7.01
CA LEU A 892 -9.54 -26.43 -6.72
C LEU A 892 -10.64 -27.14 -5.93
N TYR A 893 -11.10 -26.52 -4.84
CA TYR A 893 -12.18 -27.04 -4.00
C TYR A 893 -13.45 -27.31 -4.82
N ALA A 894 -13.88 -26.37 -5.65
CA ALA A 894 -15.07 -26.50 -6.48
C ALA A 894 -14.96 -27.63 -7.52
N LEU A 895 -13.81 -27.75 -8.20
CA LEU A 895 -13.58 -28.80 -9.20
C LEU A 895 -13.62 -30.19 -8.57
N ILE A 896 -13.02 -30.36 -7.38
CA ILE A 896 -13.06 -31.64 -6.66
C ILE A 896 -14.50 -31.97 -6.22
N LYS A 897 -15.24 -31.00 -5.68
CA LYS A 897 -16.65 -31.19 -5.27
C LYS A 897 -17.54 -31.56 -6.46
N TYR A 898 -17.35 -30.89 -7.60
CA TYR A 898 -18.04 -31.22 -8.85
C TYR A 898 -17.77 -32.67 -9.26
N LYS A 899 -16.50 -33.09 -9.26
CA LYS A 899 -16.10 -34.45 -9.66
C LYS A 899 -16.61 -35.55 -8.73
N LYS A 900 -16.72 -35.28 -7.41
CA LYS A 900 -17.27 -36.25 -6.43
C LYS A 900 -18.72 -36.65 -6.70
N ASP A 901 -19.41 -35.91 -7.55
CA ASP A 901 -20.83 -36.03 -7.79
C ASP A 901 -21.68 -35.93 -6.50
N LYS A 902 -21.16 -35.33 -5.42
CA LYS A 902 -21.90 -35.10 -4.17
C LYS A 902 -22.59 -33.73 -4.19
N ALA A 903 -23.84 -33.69 -3.75
CA ALA A 903 -24.55 -32.43 -3.52
C ALA A 903 -24.14 -31.86 -2.15
N THR A 904 -23.17 -30.94 -2.14
CA THR A 904 -22.77 -30.22 -0.93
C THR A 904 -22.32 -28.80 -1.27
N LEU A 905 -22.69 -27.86 -0.42
CA LEU A 905 -22.30 -26.44 -0.52
C LEU A 905 -20.94 -26.17 0.15
N GLY A 906 -20.46 -27.09 1.00
CA GLY A 906 -19.11 -27.03 1.57
C GLY A 906 -18.88 -25.76 2.38
N ILE A 907 -17.84 -25.00 2.03
CA ILE A 907 -17.50 -23.75 2.72
C ILE A 907 -18.49 -22.60 2.44
N LEU A 908 -19.31 -22.66 1.38
CA LEU A 908 -20.29 -21.59 1.07
C LEU A 908 -21.46 -21.54 2.06
N LEU A 909 -21.76 -22.69 2.67
CA LEU A 909 -22.66 -22.87 3.80
C LEU A 909 -21.93 -23.80 4.77
N PRO A 910 -21.13 -23.29 5.73
CA PRO A 910 -20.12 -24.05 6.46
C PRO A 910 -20.58 -25.43 6.95
N THR A 911 -20.40 -26.47 6.13
CA THR A 911 -20.77 -27.87 6.39
C THR A 911 -19.55 -28.78 6.34
N SER A 912 -19.62 -29.93 7.03
CA SER A 912 -18.60 -31.00 6.96
C SER A 912 -18.36 -31.55 5.56
#